data_AF-A0A5C5ZDB4-F1
#
_entry.id   AF-A0A5C5ZDB4-F1
#
_cell.length_a   1.000
_cell.length_b   1.000
_cell.length_c   1.000
_cell.angle_alpha   90.00
_cell.angle_beta   90.00
_cell.angle_gamma   90.00
#
_symmetry.space_group_name_H-M   'P 1'
#
loop_
_entity.id
_entity.type
_entity.pdbx_description
1 polymer ?
#
loop_
_entity_poly.entity_id
_entity_poly.type
_entity_poly.pdbx_seq_one_letter_code
_entity_poly.pdbx_strand_id
1 'polypeptide(L)'
;MHQLVSKTALAVGILLAPGLMEGARADSSGAGVPDDERPLIGADISWAPSQEERGTKFSDQGVEKDVLEILADHQFNWIRLRLFVDPTAENGYSKQGHCGLEQTLAMAKRVEAAGMKLLLDFHYSDTWADPGKQFTPAAWQGLSDDELADKVSEYTSVVLQRFQEAGVAPEMVQIGNEIHNGFLWPQGQIKNSPGAFGLLLRRASEAVRAADPNIKIMVHPALGGDNGRSVRFFDLVLSHDVEFDVIGQSYYPKHHGTLQQLEDNLTDLAQRYRKPIVVVEYQEHRREVNEIVRDLPDQLGWGTFIWEATSPQWGGLFDRGGATTDKIDIYPAFVAGEAPPATPEPQAAAIEITRDIAYRAGDSDAWRLDLAEPADRTEEPRPALVIVHGGGWRAGSKSVDVFQKMMTDYAKLGYVTINVEYRLLDEAPFPACIEDVKCAVRWLRAHAEEHHVDPNRIGAYGHSAGAHLALMLAMAPESARLEGDGGWDEYSSVVNAAAAGSPPTELGRDVPMAKPEWWPIGYLAADTPPLLLIQGSDDRIVRASLTDDFVEKMRAAGAEIEYLRIEGGRHGVAYGESLETTAPAIEQFFAKHLRPLAPKPTQSSATKKPAVVVIEQGGTGPYPAVATEDNALPGMTLFRPRDLSPFGADQKLPILLWGNGACANTTQEHKNFLNEIASHGYLVLAIGLLDQIEHRDESSRQRTSSDQLLKALDWILAENQATESEYYGRVDATQVAAMGMSCGGLQAIEISGDPRVSTTVVCNSGVLPDPSPMPAMPALTKDRLKDFHAPVLYLMGGPSDIAYNNAMDDFRRVEHVPIVMANLDVGHAGTYAKPHGGEFTGVARAWLDWQLKGDNEASQWFVGEQSKLSKSADWTIETKNFDD
;
A
#
# COMPACT_ATOMS: atom_id res chain seq x y z
N MET A 1 -23.58 56.85 53.65
CA MET A 1 -24.31 55.70 54.23
C MET A 1 -23.94 54.49 53.38
N HIS A 2 -23.19 53.46 53.82
CA HIS A 2 -22.70 53.10 55.16
C HIS A 2 -23.78 52.85 56.23
N GLN A 3 -23.98 51.57 56.59
CA GLN A 3 -23.99 50.94 57.93
C GLN A 3 -23.86 49.41 57.72
N LEU A 4 -23.26 48.52 58.54
CA LEU A 4 -22.31 48.53 59.69
C LEU A 4 -21.56 47.13 59.64
N VAL A 5 -20.25 46.91 59.92
CA VAL A 5 -19.46 46.85 61.21
C VAL A 5 -19.78 45.60 62.09
N SER A 6 -18.88 44.87 62.79
CA SER A 6 -17.39 44.79 63.00
C SER A 6 -16.99 43.30 63.19
N LYS A 7 -15.75 42.77 63.32
CA LYS A 7 -14.33 43.20 63.54
C LYS A 7 -13.82 43.56 64.97
N THR A 8 -13.26 42.57 65.69
CA THR A 8 -12.13 42.60 66.71
C THR A 8 -11.77 41.13 67.09
N ALA A 9 -10.54 40.59 67.26
CA ALA A 9 -9.19 41.07 67.67
C ALA A 9 -9.03 41.33 69.20
N LEU A 10 -7.94 41.01 69.94
CA LEU A 10 -6.59 40.41 69.70
C LEU A 10 -6.12 39.70 71.02
N ALA A 11 -5.03 38.92 71.17
CA ALA A 11 -3.61 39.32 71.34
C ALA A 11 -2.69 38.09 71.65
N VAL A 12 -1.49 37.96 71.02
CA VAL A 12 -0.11 38.11 71.58
C VAL A 12 0.28 37.13 72.72
N GLY A 13 1.43 36.41 72.72
CA GLY A 13 2.55 36.27 71.75
C GLY A 13 3.87 35.85 72.48
N ILE A 14 4.98 35.58 71.75
CA ILE A 14 6.41 35.74 72.17
C ILE A 14 7.38 35.27 71.04
N LEU A 15 8.65 35.70 71.11
CA LEU A 15 9.74 35.54 70.12
C LEU A 15 10.48 34.17 70.27
N LEU A 16 11.43 33.72 69.43
CA LEU A 16 12.27 34.39 68.39
C LEU A 16 12.58 33.42 67.20
N ALA A 17 13.86 33.23 66.83
CA ALA A 17 14.41 32.51 65.66
C ALA A 17 15.89 32.10 65.97
N PRO A 18 16.62 31.30 65.15
CA PRO A 18 16.28 30.80 63.81
C PRO A 18 16.47 29.29 63.55
N GLY A 19 15.89 28.82 62.44
CA GLY A 19 16.15 27.51 61.81
C GLY A 19 15.55 27.48 60.41
N LEU A 20 16.28 26.93 59.43
CA LEU A 20 15.84 26.85 58.03
C LEU A 20 14.86 25.69 57.83
N MET A 21 13.71 25.95 57.20
CA MET A 21 13.06 25.07 56.20
C MET A 21 12.11 25.90 55.33
N GLU A 22 12.12 25.65 54.02
CA GLU A 22 11.07 26.14 53.11
C GLU A 22 9.87 25.19 53.15
N GLY A 23 8.66 25.74 53.10
CA GLY A 23 7.43 24.96 53.21
C GLY A 23 7.07 24.23 51.92
N ALA A 24 6.86 22.92 52.00
CA ALA A 24 6.41 22.11 50.88
C ALA A 24 5.05 22.57 50.34
N ARG A 25 4.85 22.41 49.02
CA ARG A 25 3.50 22.38 48.43
C ARG A 25 2.83 21.06 48.82
N ALA A 26 1.50 21.06 48.91
CA ALA A 26 0.75 19.83 49.17
C ALA A 26 0.76 18.91 47.94
N ASP A 27 0.89 17.61 48.18
CA ASP A 27 0.99 16.60 47.12
C ASP A 27 -0.31 16.41 46.34
N SER A 28 -0.16 16.14 45.04
CA SER A 28 -1.21 15.63 44.17
C SER A 28 -0.92 14.15 43.87
N SER A 29 -1.57 13.23 44.59
CA SER A 29 -1.34 11.79 44.48
C SER A 29 -2.65 11.01 44.32
N GLY A 30 -2.70 10.09 43.33
CA GLY A 30 -3.80 9.13 43.17
C GLY A 30 -4.55 9.19 41.84
N ALA A 31 -3.87 8.95 40.71
CA ALA A 31 -4.52 8.72 39.41
C ALA A 31 -3.63 8.07 38.34
N GLY A 32 -2.30 8.22 38.42
CA GLY A 32 -1.38 7.60 37.46
C GLY A 32 -1.24 6.08 37.67
N VAL A 33 -0.97 5.36 36.57
CA VAL A 33 -0.17 4.14 36.63
C VAL A 33 1.18 4.54 37.28
N PRO A 34 1.65 3.84 38.33
CA PRO A 34 2.89 4.21 39.00
C PRO A 34 4.10 4.05 38.05
N ASP A 35 5.15 4.85 38.29
CA ASP A 35 6.25 5.01 37.34
C ASP A 35 7.11 3.75 37.15
N ASP A 36 6.94 2.71 37.97
CA ASP A 36 7.60 1.40 37.89
C ASP A 36 6.88 0.39 36.96
N GLU A 37 5.68 0.70 36.46
CA GLU A 37 4.87 -0.17 35.59
C GLU A 37 4.83 0.28 34.11
N ARG A 38 5.67 1.24 33.71
CA ARG A 38 5.73 1.74 32.32
C ARG A 38 6.89 1.13 31.53
N PRO A 39 6.75 0.91 30.21
CA PRO A 39 5.58 1.21 29.37
C PRO A 39 4.41 0.22 29.54
N LEU A 40 3.20 0.67 29.19
CA LEU A 40 2.06 -0.21 28.94
C LEU A 40 2.29 -0.94 27.61
N ILE A 41 2.46 -2.26 27.66
CA ILE A 41 2.56 -3.16 26.52
C ILE A 41 1.33 -4.06 26.53
N GLY A 42 0.36 -3.70 25.67
CA GLY A 42 -0.97 -4.28 25.64
C GLY A 42 -1.22 -5.13 24.39
N ALA A 43 -2.12 -6.12 24.51
CA ALA A 43 -2.62 -6.90 23.38
C ALA A 43 -4.15 -7.04 23.43
N ASP A 44 -4.85 -6.82 22.31
CA ASP A 44 -6.20 -7.35 22.12
C ASP A 44 -6.09 -8.82 21.69
N ILE A 45 -6.70 -9.71 22.47
CA ILE A 45 -6.72 -11.17 22.22
C ILE A 45 -8.15 -11.72 22.24
N SER A 46 -9.14 -10.90 21.90
CA SER A 46 -10.55 -11.27 22.00
C SER A 46 -10.96 -12.43 21.07
N TRP A 47 -10.16 -12.78 20.06
CA TRP A 47 -10.31 -14.02 19.29
C TRP A 47 -9.74 -15.28 19.95
N ALA A 48 -8.82 -15.18 20.92
CA ALA A 48 -8.13 -16.34 21.49
C ALA A 48 -9.08 -17.45 22.00
N PRO A 49 -10.17 -17.15 22.76
CA PRO A 49 -11.12 -18.19 23.19
C PRO A 49 -11.79 -18.92 22.02
N SER A 50 -12.02 -18.22 20.90
CA SER A 50 -12.58 -18.81 19.67
C SER A 50 -11.55 -19.63 18.89
N GLN A 51 -10.27 -19.28 18.98
CA GLN A 51 -9.18 -20.05 18.38
C GLN A 51 -8.94 -21.34 19.16
N GLU A 52 -8.95 -21.27 20.49
CA GLU A 52 -8.82 -22.40 21.43
C GLU A 52 -10.01 -23.38 21.29
N GLU A 53 -11.26 -22.89 21.21
CA GLU A 53 -12.44 -23.74 20.95
C GLU A 53 -12.35 -24.48 19.60
N ARG A 54 -11.69 -23.87 18.61
CA ARG A 54 -11.38 -24.50 17.30
C ARG A 54 -10.13 -25.40 17.32
N GLY A 55 -9.48 -25.59 18.47
CA GLY A 55 -8.33 -26.48 18.65
C GLY A 55 -6.97 -25.86 18.36
N THR A 56 -6.86 -24.53 18.27
CA THR A 56 -5.56 -23.83 18.22
C THR A 56 -4.82 -24.06 19.53
N LYS A 57 -3.52 -24.32 19.44
CA LYS A 57 -2.61 -24.48 20.58
C LYS A 57 -1.53 -23.42 20.47
N PHE A 58 -1.44 -22.54 21.46
CA PHE A 58 -0.40 -21.52 21.45
C PHE A 58 0.94 -22.09 21.90
N SER A 59 2.04 -21.66 21.28
CA SER A 59 3.38 -22.10 21.62
C SER A 59 4.42 -21.03 21.36
N ASP A 60 5.44 -20.98 22.22
CA ASP A 60 6.63 -20.14 22.02
C ASP A 60 7.89 -21.01 21.92
N GLN A 61 8.76 -20.70 20.96
CA GLN A 61 9.99 -21.45 20.66
C GLN A 61 9.78 -22.99 20.53
N GLY A 62 8.57 -23.42 20.14
CA GLY A 62 8.17 -24.83 20.02
C GLY A 62 7.65 -25.49 21.31
N VAL A 63 7.45 -24.73 22.39
CA VAL A 63 6.87 -25.18 23.67
C VAL A 63 5.43 -24.70 23.77
N GLU A 64 4.47 -25.63 23.90
CA GLU A 64 3.05 -25.31 24.10
C GLU A 64 2.82 -24.66 25.48
N LYS A 65 2.10 -23.53 25.51
CA LYS A 65 1.83 -22.67 26.69
C LYS A 65 0.44 -22.03 26.60
N ASP A 66 -0.03 -21.43 27.69
CA ASP A 66 -1.16 -20.49 27.62
C ASP A 66 -0.74 -19.20 26.87
N VAL A 67 -1.64 -18.60 26.09
CA VAL A 67 -1.37 -17.37 25.34
C VAL A 67 -0.94 -16.21 26.26
N LEU A 68 -1.48 -16.13 27.47
CA LEU A 68 -1.13 -15.11 28.46
C LEU A 68 0.26 -15.34 29.06
N GLU A 69 0.67 -16.60 29.23
CA GLU A 69 2.02 -16.94 29.70
C GLU A 69 3.06 -16.50 28.66
N ILE A 70 2.80 -16.75 27.37
CA ILE A 70 3.65 -16.31 26.27
C ILE A 70 3.72 -14.78 26.21
N LEU A 71 2.58 -14.09 26.29
CA LEU A 71 2.56 -12.62 26.26
C LEU A 71 3.30 -12.03 27.46
N ALA A 72 3.15 -12.59 28.67
CA ALA A 72 3.87 -12.15 29.86
C ALA A 72 5.39 -12.40 29.77
N ASP A 73 5.84 -13.54 29.25
CA ASP A 73 7.26 -13.79 28.95
C ASP A 73 7.83 -12.71 28.02
N HIS A 74 7.05 -12.33 27.00
CA HIS A 74 7.39 -11.30 26.02
C HIS A 74 7.05 -9.85 26.47
N GLN A 75 7.02 -9.61 27.78
CA GLN A 75 6.90 -8.29 28.42
C GLN A 75 5.56 -7.56 28.21
N PHE A 76 4.51 -8.24 27.74
CA PHE A 76 3.16 -7.69 27.81
C PHE A 76 2.69 -7.66 29.27
N ASN A 77 2.05 -6.57 29.67
CA ASN A 77 1.53 -6.34 31.02
C ASN A 77 0.04 -5.97 31.06
N TRP A 78 -0.58 -5.71 29.90
CA TRP A 78 -2.01 -5.44 29.77
C TRP A 78 -2.68 -6.30 28.68
N ILE A 79 -3.96 -6.57 28.85
CA ILE A 79 -4.83 -7.23 27.87
C ILE A 79 -6.06 -6.35 27.62
N ARG A 80 -6.44 -6.21 26.34
CA ARG A 80 -7.71 -5.63 25.92
C ARG A 80 -8.69 -6.74 25.57
N LEU A 81 -9.91 -6.63 26.08
CA LEU A 81 -11.02 -7.50 25.72
C LEU A 81 -12.24 -6.66 25.33
N ARG A 82 -12.75 -6.88 24.13
CA ARG A 82 -13.98 -6.23 23.65
C ARG A 82 -15.24 -7.00 24.03
N LEU A 83 -16.32 -6.25 24.25
CA LEU A 83 -17.60 -6.73 24.76
C LEU A 83 -18.77 -6.23 23.89
N PHE A 84 -19.57 -7.19 23.43
CA PHE A 84 -20.85 -6.99 22.74
C PHE A 84 -22.04 -7.19 23.69
N VAL A 85 -23.17 -6.56 23.36
CA VAL A 85 -24.40 -6.55 24.17
C VAL A 85 -25.09 -7.92 24.13
N ASP A 86 -25.58 -8.35 22.96
CA ASP A 86 -25.95 -9.74 22.69
C ASP A 86 -25.32 -10.23 21.37
N PRO A 87 -24.11 -10.83 21.40
CA PRO A 87 -23.52 -11.40 20.20
C PRO A 87 -24.30 -12.59 19.62
N THR A 88 -25.26 -13.17 20.36
CA THR A 88 -26.07 -14.31 19.89
C THR A 88 -27.31 -13.89 19.10
N ALA A 89 -27.73 -12.62 19.24
CA ALA A 89 -28.84 -11.97 18.53
C ALA A 89 -28.81 -12.23 17.02
N GLU A 90 -29.93 -12.09 16.31
CA GLU A 90 -30.08 -12.55 14.90
C GLU A 90 -28.92 -12.13 13.99
N ASN A 91 -28.53 -10.85 14.03
CA ASN A 91 -27.38 -10.28 13.30
C ASN A 91 -26.15 -9.99 14.20
N GLY A 92 -26.13 -10.55 15.41
CA GLY A 92 -25.01 -10.45 16.36
C GLY A 92 -23.78 -11.26 15.94
N TYR A 93 -22.65 -10.91 16.54
CA TYR A 93 -21.30 -11.36 16.16
C TYR A 93 -21.06 -12.89 16.20
N SER A 94 -21.62 -13.62 17.16
CA SER A 94 -21.30 -15.03 17.39
C SER A 94 -22.43 -15.80 18.07
N LYS A 95 -22.90 -16.87 17.40
CA LYS A 95 -23.91 -17.79 17.95
C LYS A 95 -23.36 -18.66 19.10
N GLN A 96 -22.05 -18.68 19.29
CA GLN A 96 -21.33 -19.32 20.39
C GLN A 96 -21.16 -18.38 21.60
N GLY A 97 -21.52 -17.10 21.46
CA GLY A 97 -21.38 -16.09 22.52
C GLY A 97 -19.96 -15.53 22.68
N HIS A 98 -19.09 -15.67 21.66
CA HIS A 98 -17.77 -15.03 21.68
C HIS A 98 -17.90 -13.51 21.84
N CYS A 99 -16.99 -12.93 22.63
CA CYS A 99 -17.00 -11.50 22.99
C CYS A 99 -18.30 -11.05 23.70
N GLY A 100 -19.10 -11.99 24.24
CA GLY A 100 -20.22 -11.72 25.14
C GLY A 100 -19.81 -11.82 26.61
N LEU A 101 -20.65 -11.30 27.52
CA LEU A 101 -20.33 -11.12 28.93
C LEU A 101 -19.71 -12.35 29.61
N GLU A 102 -20.30 -13.53 29.46
CA GLU A 102 -19.82 -14.74 30.16
C GLU A 102 -18.47 -15.26 29.63
N GLN A 103 -18.19 -15.17 28.31
CA GLN A 103 -16.87 -15.51 27.77
C GLN A 103 -15.83 -14.45 28.16
N THR A 104 -16.21 -13.17 28.16
CA THR A 104 -15.31 -12.06 28.52
C THR A 104 -14.93 -12.12 30.00
N LEU A 105 -15.88 -12.46 30.88
CA LEU A 105 -15.63 -12.75 32.30
C LEU A 105 -14.74 -13.98 32.52
N ALA A 106 -14.89 -15.03 31.69
CA ALA A 106 -14.03 -16.21 31.77
C ALA A 106 -12.58 -15.88 31.35
N MET A 107 -12.40 -15.03 30.34
CA MET A 107 -11.09 -14.58 29.89
C MET A 107 -10.45 -13.60 30.88
N ALA A 108 -11.22 -12.65 31.44
CA ALA A 108 -10.76 -11.74 32.50
C ALA A 108 -10.19 -12.49 33.72
N LYS A 109 -10.75 -13.65 34.08
CA LYS A 109 -10.21 -14.54 35.13
C LYS A 109 -8.89 -15.21 34.78
N ARG A 110 -8.58 -15.38 33.48
CA ARG A 110 -7.26 -15.83 33.03
C ARG A 110 -6.26 -14.67 33.07
N VAL A 111 -6.68 -13.48 32.66
CA VAL A 111 -5.89 -12.22 32.70
C VAL A 111 -5.43 -11.91 34.14
N GLU A 112 -6.37 -11.88 35.09
CA GLU A 112 -6.09 -11.76 36.54
C GLU A 112 -5.16 -12.87 37.04
N ALA A 113 -5.41 -14.13 36.68
CA ALA A 113 -4.59 -15.27 37.11
C ALA A 113 -3.16 -15.26 36.52
N ALA A 114 -2.95 -14.55 35.40
CA ALA A 114 -1.64 -14.28 34.82
C ALA A 114 -0.94 -13.05 35.43
N GLY A 115 -1.62 -12.29 36.30
CA GLY A 115 -1.12 -11.04 36.87
C GLY A 115 -1.06 -9.88 35.88
N MET A 116 -1.81 -9.97 34.76
CA MET A 116 -1.91 -8.92 33.74
C MET A 116 -3.12 -8.02 34.03
N LYS A 117 -3.06 -6.77 33.58
CA LYS A 117 -4.12 -5.76 33.76
C LYS A 117 -5.13 -5.78 32.62
N LEU A 118 -6.36 -5.33 32.87
CA LEU A 118 -7.48 -5.43 31.93
C LEU A 118 -8.00 -4.05 31.47
N LEU A 119 -7.99 -3.86 30.15
CA LEU A 119 -8.82 -2.89 29.45
C LEU A 119 -10.09 -3.58 28.91
N LEU A 120 -11.26 -3.23 29.44
CA LEU A 120 -12.56 -3.72 28.97
C LEU A 120 -13.19 -2.71 28.00
N ASP A 121 -13.44 -3.13 26.76
CA ASP A 121 -14.03 -2.27 25.72
C ASP A 121 -15.52 -2.56 25.49
N PHE A 122 -16.36 -1.56 25.75
CA PHE A 122 -17.79 -1.60 25.47
C PHE A 122 -18.07 -1.11 24.05
N HIS A 123 -18.33 -2.01 23.09
CA HIS A 123 -18.78 -1.60 21.75
C HIS A 123 -20.20 -1.01 21.74
N TYR A 124 -21.00 -1.22 22.79
CA TYR A 124 -22.42 -0.86 22.87
C TYR A 124 -23.23 -1.33 21.64
N SER A 125 -22.90 -2.50 21.10
CA SER A 125 -23.51 -3.10 19.93
C SER A 125 -23.54 -4.64 20.08
N ASP A 126 -24.39 -5.32 19.31
CA ASP A 126 -24.42 -6.79 19.22
C ASP A 126 -23.31 -7.36 18.31
N THR A 127 -22.61 -6.48 17.60
CA THR A 127 -21.55 -6.82 16.65
C THR A 127 -20.53 -5.69 16.54
N TRP A 128 -19.58 -5.80 15.62
CA TRP A 128 -18.53 -4.80 15.41
C TRP A 128 -19.06 -3.37 15.36
N ALA A 129 -18.41 -2.51 16.17
CA ALA A 129 -18.54 -1.06 16.08
C ALA A 129 -17.21 -0.46 15.63
N ASP A 130 -17.28 0.32 14.54
CA ASP A 130 -16.17 0.90 13.77
C ASP A 130 -16.61 2.28 13.19
N PRO A 131 -15.75 3.07 12.53
CA PRO A 131 -16.10 4.40 12.02
C PRO A 131 -17.29 4.46 11.05
N GLY A 132 -17.62 3.36 10.38
CA GLY A 132 -18.72 3.23 9.42
C GLY A 132 -19.91 2.41 9.90
N LYS A 133 -19.80 1.73 11.05
CA LYS A 133 -20.86 0.86 11.62
C LYS A 133 -20.93 1.05 13.13
N GLN A 134 -22.06 1.50 13.65
CA GLN A 134 -22.25 1.74 15.09
C GLN A 134 -23.69 1.35 15.49
N PHE A 135 -24.06 0.11 15.20
CA PHE A 135 -25.47 -0.32 15.24
C PHE A 135 -26.01 -0.43 16.67
N THR A 136 -27.15 0.21 16.95
CA THR A 136 -27.90 0.02 18.19
C THR A 136 -28.32 -1.45 18.36
N PRO A 137 -28.03 -2.09 19.51
CA PRO A 137 -28.42 -3.46 19.83
C PRO A 137 -29.89 -3.74 19.53
N ALA A 138 -30.20 -4.92 19.01
CA ALA A 138 -31.56 -5.30 18.60
C ALA A 138 -32.58 -5.13 19.73
N ALA A 139 -32.18 -5.42 20.98
CA ALA A 139 -33.01 -5.25 22.16
C ALA A 139 -33.23 -3.78 22.60
N TRP A 140 -32.49 -2.81 22.04
CA TRP A 140 -32.56 -1.38 22.36
C TRP A 140 -33.16 -0.54 21.21
N GLN A 141 -33.56 -1.17 20.11
CA GLN A 141 -34.15 -0.47 18.96
C GLN A 141 -35.55 0.07 19.27
N GLY A 142 -35.84 1.27 18.80
CA GLY A 142 -37.14 1.95 19.00
C GLY A 142 -37.29 2.69 20.34
N LEU A 143 -36.30 2.65 21.22
CA LEU A 143 -36.24 3.47 22.43
C LEU A 143 -36.04 4.97 22.09
N SER A 144 -36.61 5.85 22.90
CA SER A 144 -36.31 7.28 22.89
C SER A 144 -34.90 7.58 23.43
N ASP A 145 -34.39 8.78 23.17
CA ASP A 145 -33.02 9.18 23.55
C ASP A 145 -32.75 9.01 25.06
N ASP A 146 -33.71 9.37 25.92
CA ASP A 146 -33.61 9.19 27.38
C ASP A 146 -33.63 7.70 27.77
N GLU A 147 -34.55 6.90 27.21
CA GLU A 147 -34.65 5.45 27.49
C GLU A 147 -33.41 4.68 27.01
N LEU A 148 -32.82 5.08 25.89
CA LEU A 148 -31.59 4.52 25.35
C LEU A 148 -30.39 4.89 26.22
N ALA A 149 -30.33 6.12 26.74
CA ALA A 149 -29.28 6.56 27.64
C ALA A 149 -29.37 5.93 29.04
N ASP A 150 -30.58 5.64 29.51
CA ASP A 150 -30.80 4.78 30.69
C ASP A 150 -30.37 3.33 30.42
N LYS A 151 -30.59 2.78 29.21
CA LYS A 151 -30.07 1.44 28.86
C LYS A 151 -28.55 1.37 28.76
N VAL A 152 -27.88 2.41 28.28
CA VAL A 152 -26.41 2.52 28.33
C VAL A 152 -25.93 2.50 29.78
N SER A 153 -26.58 3.27 30.67
CA SER A 153 -26.24 3.31 32.10
C SER A 153 -26.48 1.97 32.81
N GLU A 154 -27.64 1.35 32.57
CA GLU A 154 -28.02 0.03 33.12
C GLU A 154 -27.05 -1.07 32.70
N TYR A 155 -26.77 -1.20 31.39
CA TYR A 155 -25.87 -2.22 30.86
C TYR A 155 -24.45 -2.05 31.39
N THR A 156 -23.91 -0.82 31.39
CA THR A 156 -22.56 -0.53 31.90
C THR A 156 -22.45 -0.89 33.38
N SER A 157 -23.46 -0.54 34.18
CA SER A 157 -23.51 -0.84 35.62
C SER A 157 -23.58 -2.36 35.89
N VAL A 158 -24.45 -3.07 35.17
CA VAL A 158 -24.64 -4.54 35.32
C VAL A 158 -23.38 -5.30 34.91
N VAL A 159 -22.71 -4.89 33.82
CA VAL A 159 -21.43 -5.49 33.42
C VAL A 159 -20.37 -5.28 34.51
N LEU A 160 -20.13 -4.05 34.94
CA LEU A 160 -19.07 -3.78 35.93
C LEU A 160 -19.35 -4.44 37.28
N GLN A 161 -20.60 -4.47 37.75
CA GLN A 161 -21.00 -5.27 38.91
C GLN A 161 -20.64 -6.75 38.73
N ARG A 162 -20.91 -7.34 37.55
CA ARG A 162 -20.58 -8.75 37.27
C ARG A 162 -19.08 -9.04 37.23
N PHE A 163 -18.24 -8.07 36.81
CA PHE A 163 -16.78 -8.18 36.89
C PHE A 163 -16.27 -8.04 38.34
N GLN A 164 -16.84 -7.12 39.12
CA GLN A 164 -16.55 -6.96 40.56
C GLN A 164 -16.94 -8.20 41.38
N GLU A 165 -18.16 -8.74 41.19
CA GLU A 165 -18.64 -9.98 41.81
C GLU A 165 -17.80 -11.20 41.43
N ALA A 166 -17.20 -11.16 40.24
CA ALA A 166 -16.29 -12.19 39.73
C ALA A 166 -14.84 -12.06 40.24
N GLY A 167 -14.52 -10.97 40.96
CA GLY A 167 -13.17 -10.69 41.49
C GLY A 167 -12.17 -10.22 40.44
N VAL A 168 -12.62 -9.63 39.33
CA VAL A 168 -11.80 -9.27 38.15
C VAL A 168 -12.18 -7.89 37.60
N ALA A 169 -12.30 -6.89 38.48
CA ALA A 169 -12.69 -5.54 38.07
C ALA A 169 -11.60 -4.91 37.17
N PRO A 170 -11.94 -4.41 35.95
CA PRO A 170 -10.94 -3.90 35.01
C PRO A 170 -10.34 -2.58 35.48
N GLU A 171 -9.02 -2.41 35.38
CA GLU A 171 -8.35 -1.14 35.68
C GLU A 171 -8.77 -0.02 34.73
N MET A 172 -9.15 -0.36 33.49
CA MET A 172 -9.57 0.60 32.47
C MET A 172 -10.79 0.12 31.68
N VAL A 173 -11.67 1.06 31.34
CA VAL A 173 -12.88 0.83 30.55
C VAL A 173 -12.93 1.80 29.38
N GLN A 174 -13.05 1.29 28.16
CA GLN A 174 -13.30 2.08 26.96
C GLN A 174 -14.82 2.20 26.75
N ILE A 175 -15.35 3.43 26.82
CA ILE A 175 -16.80 3.71 26.72
C ILE A 175 -17.22 3.95 25.26
N GLY A 176 -17.06 2.93 24.41
CA GLY A 176 -17.37 2.97 22.97
C GLY A 176 -16.13 2.85 22.09
N ASN A 177 -16.19 1.97 21.07
CA ASN A 177 -15.10 1.77 20.12
C ASN A 177 -15.14 2.69 18.89
N GLU A 178 -14.02 3.35 18.59
CA GLU A 178 -13.77 4.20 17.41
C GLU A 178 -14.83 5.30 17.15
N ILE A 179 -15.51 5.77 18.20
CA ILE A 179 -16.78 6.54 18.23
C ILE A 179 -16.70 7.98 17.70
N HIS A 180 -15.72 8.31 16.86
CA HIS A 180 -15.46 9.66 16.37
C HIS A 180 -16.54 10.24 15.44
N ASN A 181 -17.47 9.39 14.98
CA ASN A 181 -18.67 9.78 14.23
C ASN A 181 -19.96 9.62 15.08
N GLY A 182 -19.82 9.31 16.37
CA GLY A 182 -20.88 8.94 17.31
C GLY A 182 -21.10 7.43 17.40
N PHE A 183 -21.91 6.98 18.36
CA PHE A 183 -22.26 5.56 18.57
C PHE A 183 -23.78 5.38 18.63
N LEU A 184 -24.30 4.15 18.73
CA LEU A 184 -25.75 3.84 18.82
C LEU A 184 -26.59 4.57 17.74
N TRP A 185 -26.28 4.29 16.48
CA TRP A 185 -26.93 4.95 15.33
C TRP A 185 -28.35 4.42 15.09
N PRO A 186 -29.30 5.28 14.68
CA PRO A 186 -29.09 6.68 14.28
C PRO A 186 -29.04 7.70 15.43
N GLN A 187 -29.56 7.38 16.63
CA GLN A 187 -29.74 8.36 17.72
C GLN A 187 -28.45 9.09 18.10
N GLY A 188 -27.37 8.35 18.39
CA GLY A 188 -26.09 8.94 18.83
C GLY A 188 -25.13 9.33 17.71
N GLN A 189 -25.58 9.46 16.45
CA GLN A 189 -24.71 9.87 15.34
C GLN A 189 -24.43 11.39 15.39
N ILE A 190 -23.17 11.77 15.64
CA ILE A 190 -22.74 13.18 15.88
C ILE A 190 -23.19 14.14 14.78
N LYS A 191 -23.18 13.70 13.52
CA LYS A 191 -23.57 14.52 12.36
C LYS A 191 -25.02 15.05 12.44
N ASN A 192 -25.91 14.31 13.08
CA ASN A 192 -27.34 14.63 13.14
C ASN A 192 -27.76 15.10 14.55
N SER A 193 -27.20 14.46 15.58
CA SER A 193 -27.68 14.52 16.96
C SER A 193 -26.52 14.62 17.97
N PRO A 194 -25.68 15.67 17.92
CA PRO A 194 -24.50 15.78 18.79
C PRO A 194 -24.86 15.85 20.28
N GLY A 195 -26.03 16.39 20.64
CA GLY A 195 -26.53 16.40 22.02
C GLY A 195 -26.96 15.03 22.53
N ALA A 196 -27.54 14.18 21.67
CA ALA A 196 -27.88 12.79 22.04
C ALA A 196 -26.60 11.96 22.21
N PHE A 197 -25.61 12.11 21.31
CA PHE A 197 -24.27 11.55 21.49
C PHE A 197 -23.66 11.93 22.85
N GLY A 198 -23.66 13.22 23.20
CA GLY A 198 -23.14 13.71 24.47
C GLY A 198 -23.88 13.15 25.69
N LEU A 199 -25.21 13.04 25.62
CA LEU A 199 -26.03 12.41 26.66
C LEU A 199 -25.66 10.93 26.84
N LEU A 200 -25.64 10.15 25.76
CA LEU A 200 -25.31 8.73 25.77
C LEU A 200 -23.91 8.48 26.37
N LEU A 201 -22.92 9.25 25.92
CA LEU A 201 -21.53 9.11 26.39
C LEU A 201 -21.37 9.54 27.85
N ARG A 202 -22.06 10.60 28.30
CA ARG A 202 -22.05 10.98 29.72
C ARG A 202 -22.71 9.92 30.58
N ARG A 203 -23.81 9.30 30.14
CA ARG A 203 -24.49 8.23 30.89
C ARG A 203 -23.67 6.93 30.98
N ALA A 204 -22.82 6.64 30.00
CA ALA A 204 -21.77 5.63 30.12
C ALA A 204 -20.74 6.00 31.21
N SER A 205 -20.18 7.21 31.14
CA SER A 205 -19.21 7.73 32.14
C SER A 205 -19.76 7.73 33.57
N GLU A 206 -20.96 8.28 33.77
CA GLU A 206 -21.68 8.30 35.06
C GLU A 206 -21.82 6.88 35.65
N ALA A 207 -22.11 5.87 34.81
CA ALA A 207 -22.24 4.47 35.22
C ALA A 207 -20.90 3.83 35.63
N VAL A 208 -19.80 4.11 34.90
CA VAL A 208 -18.46 3.63 35.31
C VAL A 208 -18.06 4.23 36.66
N ARG A 209 -18.22 5.55 36.83
CA ARG A 209 -17.90 6.25 38.09
C ARG A 209 -18.77 5.78 39.27
N ALA A 210 -20.02 5.41 39.02
CA ALA A 210 -20.92 4.87 40.03
C ALA A 210 -20.59 3.41 40.43
N ALA A 211 -20.01 2.62 39.52
CA ALA A 211 -19.55 1.27 39.79
C ALA A 211 -18.24 1.26 40.59
N ASP A 212 -17.22 2.01 40.16
CA ASP A 212 -15.99 2.27 40.93
C ASP A 212 -15.28 3.54 40.41
N PRO A 213 -15.06 4.58 41.24
CA PRO A 213 -14.37 5.80 40.84
C PRO A 213 -12.87 5.62 40.51
N ASN A 214 -12.27 4.47 40.86
CA ASN A 214 -10.86 4.18 40.56
C ASN A 214 -10.64 3.70 39.12
N ILE A 215 -11.65 3.12 38.47
CA ILE A 215 -11.58 2.62 37.09
C ILE A 215 -11.28 3.78 36.15
N LYS A 216 -10.29 3.60 35.27
CA LYS A 216 -9.89 4.61 34.28
C LYS A 216 -10.83 4.57 33.08
N ILE A 217 -11.45 5.70 32.76
CA ILE A 217 -12.35 5.82 31.60
C ILE A 217 -11.54 6.26 30.39
N MET A 218 -11.50 5.43 29.34
CA MET A 218 -10.96 5.79 28.03
C MET A 218 -12.08 6.23 27.09
N VAL A 219 -11.86 7.32 26.36
CA VAL A 219 -12.68 7.72 25.20
C VAL A 219 -11.85 7.53 23.94
N HIS A 220 -12.38 6.77 22.97
CA HIS A 220 -11.62 6.23 21.83
C HIS A 220 -12.17 6.66 20.45
N PRO A 221 -11.60 7.71 19.83
CA PRO A 221 -11.68 7.96 18.39
C PRO A 221 -10.63 7.19 17.55
N ALA A 222 -10.93 7.00 16.26
CA ALA A 222 -10.00 6.46 15.27
C ALA A 222 -9.47 7.60 14.38
N LEU A 223 -8.53 8.38 14.91
CA LEU A 223 -8.05 9.63 14.31
C LEU A 223 -6.54 9.85 14.54
N GLY A 224 -5.74 8.77 14.57
CA GLY A 224 -4.35 8.74 15.02
C GLY A 224 -3.48 9.95 14.60
N GLY A 225 -3.47 10.33 13.32
CA GLY A 225 -2.79 11.54 12.82
C GLY A 225 -3.70 12.68 12.32
N ASP A 226 -5.02 12.61 12.52
CA ASP A 226 -5.93 13.72 12.22
C ASP A 226 -6.18 14.54 13.50
N ASN A 227 -5.27 15.46 13.78
CA ASN A 227 -5.40 16.40 14.90
C ASN A 227 -6.63 17.30 14.77
N GLY A 228 -6.94 17.77 13.56
CA GLY A 228 -8.07 18.66 13.30
C GLY A 228 -9.40 18.04 13.73
N ARG A 229 -9.64 16.76 13.40
CA ARG A 229 -10.82 16.02 13.87
C ARG A 229 -10.69 15.59 15.33
N SER A 230 -9.50 15.19 15.79
CA SER A 230 -9.28 14.75 17.18
C SER A 230 -9.65 15.85 18.17
N VAL A 231 -9.13 17.07 17.98
CA VAL A 231 -9.44 18.24 18.81
C VAL A 231 -10.93 18.57 18.76
N ARG A 232 -11.55 18.64 17.57
CA ARG A 232 -13.00 18.88 17.44
C ARG A 232 -13.86 17.82 18.13
N PHE A 233 -13.40 16.57 18.17
CA PHE A 233 -14.09 15.48 18.85
C PHE A 233 -13.96 15.57 20.37
N PHE A 234 -12.75 15.76 20.90
CA PHE A 234 -12.56 15.87 22.36
C PHE A 234 -13.15 17.16 22.94
N ASP A 235 -13.12 18.29 22.20
CA ASP A 235 -13.84 19.51 22.58
C ASP A 235 -15.36 19.27 22.67
N LEU A 236 -15.94 18.48 21.76
CA LEU A 236 -17.37 18.10 21.77
C LEU A 236 -17.71 17.17 22.94
N VAL A 237 -16.83 16.24 23.29
CA VAL A 237 -16.99 15.34 24.45
C VAL A 237 -16.97 16.17 25.74
N LEU A 238 -15.99 17.08 25.88
CA LEU A 238 -15.88 17.97 27.04
C LEU A 238 -17.05 18.97 27.12
N SER A 239 -17.61 19.43 25.99
CA SER A 239 -18.75 20.37 25.99
C SER A 239 -20.09 19.75 26.45
N HIS A 240 -20.12 18.46 26.80
CA HIS A 240 -21.30 17.75 27.30
C HIS A 240 -21.13 17.24 28.74
N ASP A 241 -20.08 17.70 29.44
CA ASP A 241 -19.72 17.31 30.81
C ASP A 241 -19.42 15.81 30.96
N VAL A 242 -18.82 15.19 29.94
CA VAL A 242 -18.36 13.79 29.99
C VAL A 242 -17.05 13.72 30.77
N GLU A 243 -17.05 13.05 31.92
CA GLU A 243 -15.80 12.71 32.60
C GLU A 243 -15.10 11.54 31.91
N PHE A 244 -13.80 11.70 31.65
CA PHE A 244 -12.92 10.61 31.22
C PHE A 244 -11.48 10.87 31.67
N ASP A 245 -10.67 9.82 31.72
CA ASP A 245 -9.29 9.89 32.21
C ASP A 245 -8.27 9.82 31.06
N VAL A 246 -8.48 8.90 30.11
CA VAL A 246 -7.49 8.52 29.08
C VAL A 246 -8.02 8.83 27.67
N ILE A 247 -7.15 9.39 26.83
CA ILE A 247 -7.34 9.53 25.38
C ILE A 247 -6.88 8.23 24.70
N GLY A 248 -7.81 7.52 24.07
CA GLY A 248 -7.50 6.44 23.14
C GLY A 248 -7.31 6.97 21.72
N GLN A 249 -6.48 6.32 20.90
CA GLN A 249 -6.43 6.49 19.45
C GLN A 249 -6.16 5.15 18.75
N SER A 250 -6.85 4.86 17.66
CA SER A 250 -6.38 3.89 16.66
C SER A 250 -5.30 4.53 15.77
N TYR A 251 -4.26 3.79 15.40
CA TYR A 251 -3.30 4.17 14.36
C TYR A 251 -3.03 3.02 13.37
N TYR A 252 -3.52 3.22 12.15
CA TYR A 252 -3.20 2.41 10.98
C TYR A 252 -2.77 3.39 9.87
N PRO A 253 -1.52 3.36 9.35
CA PRO A 253 -0.98 4.44 8.52
C PRO A 253 -1.84 4.76 7.29
N LYS A 254 -2.36 3.71 6.64
CA LYS A 254 -3.27 3.79 5.49
C LYS A 254 -4.54 4.63 5.75
N HIS A 255 -4.97 4.74 7.00
CA HIS A 255 -6.18 5.45 7.39
C HIS A 255 -5.91 6.75 8.15
N HIS A 256 -4.83 6.79 8.94
CA HIS A 256 -4.58 7.84 9.92
C HIS A 256 -3.34 8.70 9.64
N GLY A 257 -2.62 8.45 8.53
CA GLY A 257 -1.50 9.28 8.08
C GLY A 257 -0.13 8.73 8.46
N THR A 258 0.89 9.58 8.41
CA THR A 258 2.29 9.25 8.71
C THR A 258 2.59 9.18 10.22
N LEU A 259 3.73 8.58 10.57
CA LEU A 259 4.24 8.57 11.95
C LEU A 259 4.47 9.99 12.51
N GLN A 260 4.88 10.96 11.68
CA GLN A 260 4.98 12.36 12.12
C GLN A 260 3.60 12.95 12.43
N GLN A 261 2.58 12.66 11.63
CA GLN A 261 1.21 13.12 11.90
C GLN A 261 0.63 12.49 13.16
N LEU A 262 0.98 11.23 13.47
CA LEU A 262 0.70 10.60 14.76
C LEU A 262 1.41 11.36 15.90
N GLU A 263 2.73 11.53 15.83
CA GLU A 263 3.52 12.24 16.85
C GLU A 263 2.99 13.66 17.11
N ASP A 264 2.79 14.45 16.05
CA ASP A 264 2.26 15.81 16.11
C ASP A 264 0.88 15.85 16.78
N ASN A 265 -0.02 14.92 16.42
CA ASN A 265 -1.36 14.85 16.99
C ASN A 265 -1.33 14.45 18.46
N LEU A 266 -0.65 13.35 18.80
CA LEU A 266 -0.57 12.88 20.20
C LEU A 266 0.12 13.92 21.09
N THR A 267 1.15 14.62 20.58
CA THR A 267 1.82 15.72 21.27
C THR A 267 0.88 16.87 21.56
N ASP A 268 0.10 17.34 20.57
CA ASP A 268 -0.90 18.39 20.80
C ASP A 268 -2.00 17.93 21.77
N LEU A 269 -2.56 16.72 21.61
CA LEU A 269 -3.60 16.19 22.50
C LEU A 269 -3.12 16.09 23.96
N ALA A 270 -1.89 15.62 24.17
CA ALA A 270 -1.26 15.55 25.48
C ALA A 270 -1.08 16.94 26.11
N GLN A 271 -0.51 17.89 25.36
CA GLN A 271 -0.28 19.26 25.84
C GLN A 271 -1.59 20.02 26.08
N ARG A 272 -2.58 19.85 25.21
CA ARG A 272 -3.89 20.54 25.21
C ARG A 272 -4.81 20.07 26.32
N TYR A 273 -5.02 18.75 26.44
CA TYR A 273 -5.98 18.18 27.38
C TYR A 273 -5.36 17.73 28.70
N ARG A 274 -4.02 17.63 28.78
CA ARG A 274 -3.27 17.21 29.98
C ARG A 274 -3.71 15.85 30.51
N LYS A 275 -4.14 14.96 29.60
CA LYS A 275 -4.60 13.60 29.88
C LYS A 275 -3.61 12.56 29.34
N PRO A 276 -3.50 11.40 29.99
CA PRO A 276 -2.82 10.25 29.43
C PRO A 276 -3.31 9.86 28.03
N ILE A 277 -2.39 9.35 27.21
CA ILE A 277 -2.61 8.86 25.85
C ILE A 277 -2.21 7.39 25.75
N VAL A 278 -3.06 6.61 25.07
CA VAL A 278 -2.82 5.22 24.68
C VAL A 278 -3.17 5.05 23.20
N VAL A 279 -2.25 4.49 22.40
CA VAL A 279 -2.59 4.00 21.04
C VAL A 279 -3.20 2.61 21.22
N VAL A 280 -4.53 2.54 21.20
CA VAL A 280 -5.31 1.39 21.69
C VAL A 280 -5.63 0.37 20.58
N GLU A 281 -5.43 0.73 19.32
CA GLU A 281 -5.36 -0.23 18.21
C GLU A 281 -4.28 0.19 17.20
N TYR A 282 -3.43 -0.74 16.77
CA TYR A 282 -2.48 -0.59 15.66
C TYR A 282 -2.03 -1.96 15.13
N GLN A 283 -1.32 -1.97 13.99
CA GLN A 283 -0.74 -3.18 13.39
C GLN A 283 0.68 -2.96 12.83
N GLU A 284 0.93 -1.88 12.09
CA GLU A 284 2.24 -1.56 11.51
C GLU A 284 3.14 -0.78 12.49
N HIS A 285 4.41 -0.55 12.12
CA HIS A 285 5.36 0.31 12.86
C HIS A 285 5.46 0.00 14.36
N ARG A 286 5.60 -1.29 14.71
CA ARG A 286 5.48 -1.80 16.09
C ARG A 286 6.42 -1.13 17.07
N ARG A 287 7.65 -0.82 16.67
CA ARG A 287 8.61 -0.13 17.55
C ARG A 287 8.29 1.37 17.57
N GLU A 288 8.14 1.97 16.40
CA GLU A 288 8.05 3.42 16.22
C GLU A 288 6.79 4.00 16.87
N VAL A 289 5.65 3.30 16.83
CA VAL A 289 4.41 3.68 17.52
C VAL A 289 4.57 3.61 19.05
N ASN A 290 5.30 2.62 19.56
CA ASN A 290 5.60 2.51 20.99
C ASN A 290 6.62 3.58 21.44
N GLU A 291 7.60 3.91 20.61
CA GLU A 291 8.59 4.96 20.85
C GLU A 291 7.95 6.35 20.84
N ILE A 292 7.12 6.67 19.84
CA ILE A 292 6.33 7.92 19.78
C ILE A 292 5.48 8.10 21.04
N VAL A 293 4.78 7.05 21.50
CA VAL A 293 3.97 7.15 22.73
C VAL A 293 4.86 7.30 23.97
N ARG A 294 5.92 6.51 24.12
CA ARG A 294 6.86 6.60 25.24
C ARG A 294 7.43 8.01 25.42
N ASP A 295 7.75 8.67 24.31
CA ASP A 295 8.49 9.94 24.30
C ASP A 295 7.57 11.18 24.36
N LEU A 296 6.25 11.00 24.51
CA LEU A 296 5.29 12.09 24.65
C LEU A 296 5.59 13.00 25.87
N PRO A 297 5.37 14.33 25.74
CA PRO A 297 5.74 15.31 26.74
C PRO A 297 5.05 15.09 28.08
N ASP A 298 5.72 15.52 29.16
CA ASP A 298 5.29 15.37 30.55
C ASP A 298 4.96 13.92 30.97
N GLN A 299 5.50 12.93 30.26
CA GLN A 299 5.18 11.50 30.41
C GLN A 299 3.68 11.21 30.30
N LEU A 300 2.99 11.89 29.37
CA LEU A 300 1.56 11.69 29.15
C LEU A 300 1.26 10.49 28.24
N GLY A 301 2.23 9.94 27.51
CA GLY A 301 2.06 8.62 26.92
C GLY A 301 2.15 7.52 27.96
N TRP A 302 1.18 6.60 27.96
CA TRP A 302 1.19 5.43 28.84
C TRP A 302 1.65 4.16 28.11
N GLY A 303 1.27 3.99 26.84
CA GLY A 303 1.74 2.89 25.99
C GLY A 303 0.71 2.50 24.93
N THR A 304 0.72 1.23 24.51
CA THR A 304 -0.01 0.82 23.30
C THR A 304 -0.70 -0.55 23.44
N PHE A 305 -1.72 -0.83 22.62
CA PHE A 305 -2.33 -2.16 22.46
C PHE A 305 -2.27 -2.63 20.99
N ILE A 306 -1.54 -3.71 20.73
CA ILE A 306 -1.50 -4.34 19.39
C ILE A 306 -2.83 -5.06 19.13
N TRP A 307 -3.43 -4.82 17.95
CA TRP A 307 -4.78 -5.30 17.66
C TRP A 307 -4.81 -6.74 17.14
N GLU A 308 -5.64 -7.60 17.74
CA GLU A 308 -5.72 -9.04 17.46
C GLU A 308 -4.34 -9.72 17.39
N ALA A 309 -3.61 -9.71 18.51
CA ALA A 309 -2.23 -10.22 18.60
C ALA A 309 -2.10 -11.68 18.10
N THR A 310 -3.11 -12.51 18.41
CA THR A 310 -3.22 -13.92 18.02
C THR A 310 -3.69 -14.16 16.58
N SER A 311 -3.97 -13.10 15.82
CA SER A 311 -4.33 -13.19 14.41
C SER A 311 -3.09 -13.15 13.51
N PRO A 312 -2.80 -14.19 12.71
CA PRO A 312 -1.70 -14.17 11.75
C PRO A 312 -1.88 -13.17 10.59
N GLN A 313 -3.06 -12.56 10.46
CA GLN A 313 -3.38 -11.55 9.44
C GLN A 313 -3.31 -10.11 9.97
N TRP A 314 -3.49 -9.94 11.28
CA TRP A 314 -3.61 -8.63 11.93
C TRP A 314 -2.40 -8.41 12.86
N GLY A 315 -2.55 -8.49 14.19
CA GLY A 315 -1.46 -8.27 15.15
C GLY A 315 -0.23 -9.16 14.90
N GLY A 316 -0.43 -10.37 14.38
CA GLY A 316 0.60 -11.15 13.67
C GLY A 316 1.71 -11.71 14.54
N LEU A 317 1.55 -11.69 15.87
CA LEU A 317 2.55 -12.20 16.82
C LEU A 317 2.52 -13.73 16.92
N PHE A 318 1.43 -14.34 16.43
CA PHE A 318 1.26 -15.79 16.29
C PHE A 318 0.92 -16.15 14.85
N ASP A 319 1.37 -17.33 14.41
CA ASP A 319 1.17 -17.88 13.08
C ASP A 319 -0.20 -18.60 12.92
N ARG A 320 -0.41 -19.33 11.81
CA ARG A 320 -1.66 -20.10 11.61
C ARG A 320 -1.75 -21.38 12.46
N GLY A 321 -0.64 -21.90 12.98
CA GLY A 321 -0.62 -23.02 13.92
C GLY A 321 -0.80 -22.60 15.37
N GLY A 322 -0.48 -21.34 15.70
CA GLY A 322 -0.42 -20.81 17.07
C GLY A 322 1.01 -20.69 17.62
N ALA A 323 2.05 -20.89 16.78
CA ALA A 323 3.43 -20.62 17.17
C ALA A 323 3.72 -19.10 17.10
N THR A 324 4.59 -18.60 18.00
CA THR A 324 5.08 -17.22 17.95
C THR A 324 5.81 -16.89 16.64
N THR A 325 5.81 -15.61 16.28
CA THR A 325 6.59 -15.05 15.17
C THR A 325 7.66 -14.09 15.69
N ASP A 326 8.67 -13.82 14.88
CA ASP A 326 9.74 -12.82 15.10
C ASP A 326 9.24 -11.41 15.45
N LYS A 327 7.96 -11.11 15.19
CA LYS A 327 7.32 -9.84 15.54
C LYS A 327 7.04 -9.69 17.03
N ILE A 328 7.09 -10.77 17.83
CA ILE A 328 6.91 -10.72 19.28
C ILE A 328 8.18 -10.24 20.00
N ASP A 329 9.36 -10.55 19.46
CA ASP A 329 10.67 -10.18 20.05
C ASP A 329 10.92 -8.65 20.07
N ILE A 330 10.11 -7.88 19.34
CA ILE A 330 10.16 -6.41 19.31
C ILE A 330 9.85 -5.81 20.68
N TYR A 331 8.92 -6.40 21.45
CA TYR A 331 8.46 -5.83 22.72
C TYR A 331 9.50 -5.97 23.85
N PRO A 332 10.13 -7.16 24.07
CA PRO A 332 11.27 -7.27 24.96
C PRO A 332 12.42 -6.30 24.61
N ALA A 333 12.77 -6.18 23.32
CA ALA A 333 13.85 -5.29 22.88
C ALA A 333 13.50 -3.79 23.10
N PHE A 334 12.24 -3.41 22.92
CA PHE A 334 11.77 -2.05 23.21
C PHE A 334 11.77 -1.75 24.73
N VAL A 335 11.25 -2.67 25.55
CA VAL A 335 11.20 -2.52 27.02
C VAL A 335 12.60 -2.50 27.65
N ALA A 336 13.52 -3.31 27.13
CA ALA A 336 14.93 -3.31 27.55
C ALA A 336 15.71 -2.05 27.14
N GLY A 337 15.11 -1.15 26.32
CA GLY A 337 15.79 0.02 25.79
C GLY A 337 16.90 -0.33 24.78
N GLU A 338 16.85 -1.53 24.17
CA GLU A 338 17.80 -1.91 23.13
C GLU A 338 17.58 -1.03 21.90
N ALA A 339 18.68 -0.48 21.38
CA ALA A 339 18.67 0.16 20.07
C ALA A 339 18.19 -0.86 19.01
N PRO A 340 17.37 -0.45 18.03
CA PRO A 340 16.89 -1.38 17.02
C PRO A 340 18.06 -2.08 16.32
N PRO A 341 17.93 -3.38 15.98
CA PRO A 341 18.96 -4.09 15.22
C PRO A 341 19.21 -3.32 13.92
N ALA A 342 20.48 -3.02 13.64
CA ALA A 342 20.89 -1.95 12.73
C ALA A 342 20.48 -2.20 11.26
N THR A 343 19.24 -1.81 10.96
CA THR A 343 18.75 -1.59 9.59
C THR A 343 19.42 -0.31 9.09
N PRO A 344 20.08 -0.33 7.91
CA PRO A 344 20.85 0.83 7.45
C PRO A 344 19.92 1.92 6.90
N GLU A 345 19.45 2.81 7.78
CA GLU A 345 18.91 4.09 7.35
C GLU A 345 19.99 4.92 6.65
N PRO A 346 19.73 5.51 5.47
CA PRO A 346 20.64 6.45 4.86
C PRO A 346 20.63 7.76 5.66
N GLN A 347 21.72 8.03 6.38
CA GLN A 347 21.95 9.29 7.07
C GLN A 347 21.74 10.46 6.08
N ALA A 348 20.78 11.35 6.38
CA ALA A 348 20.40 12.42 5.48
C ALA A 348 21.62 13.26 5.06
N ALA A 349 21.85 13.36 3.75
CA ALA A 349 23.01 14.06 3.21
C ALA A 349 23.00 15.54 3.61
N ALA A 350 24.17 16.04 4.03
CA ALA A 350 24.40 17.48 4.03
C ALA A 350 24.33 17.99 2.58
N ILE A 351 23.82 19.20 2.38
CA ILE A 351 23.68 19.81 1.04
C ILE A 351 24.39 21.16 0.99
N GLU A 352 25.00 21.47 -0.14
CA GLU A 352 25.51 22.80 -0.47
C GLU A 352 24.49 23.51 -1.38
N ILE A 353 24.41 24.84 -1.27
CA ILE A 353 23.48 25.66 -2.07
C ILE A 353 24.24 26.85 -2.65
N THR A 354 24.35 26.91 -3.97
CA THR A 354 24.93 28.05 -4.70
C THR A 354 23.81 28.83 -5.38
N ARG A 355 23.75 30.14 -5.13
CA ARG A 355 22.69 31.02 -5.63
C ARG A 355 23.14 31.88 -6.81
N ASP A 356 22.17 32.30 -7.60
CA ASP A 356 22.29 33.30 -8.67
C ASP A 356 23.34 32.97 -9.75
N ILE A 357 23.46 31.68 -10.10
CA ILE A 357 24.32 31.20 -11.19
C ILE A 357 23.72 31.65 -12.53
N ALA A 358 24.53 32.26 -13.39
CA ALA A 358 24.12 32.70 -14.73
C ALA A 358 24.21 31.54 -15.74
N TYR A 359 23.07 31.03 -16.22
CA TYR A 359 23.04 29.89 -17.14
C TYR A 359 23.22 30.24 -18.63
N ARG A 360 23.15 31.53 -18.98
CA ARG A 360 23.42 32.04 -20.34
C ARG A 360 24.12 33.40 -20.30
N ALA A 361 24.76 33.76 -21.42
CA ALA A 361 25.55 34.98 -21.51
C ALA A 361 24.67 36.25 -21.42
N GLY A 362 24.96 37.11 -20.44
CA GLY A 362 24.32 38.40 -20.25
C GLY A 362 23.92 38.69 -18.80
N ASP A 363 23.47 39.93 -18.58
CA ASP A 363 23.26 40.48 -17.24
C ASP A 363 21.77 40.73 -16.96
N SER A 364 20.99 39.64 -16.98
CA SER A 364 19.55 39.64 -16.68
C SER A 364 19.30 38.72 -15.48
N ASP A 365 18.49 39.19 -14.52
CA ASP A 365 18.06 38.40 -13.36
C ASP A 365 17.18 37.20 -13.79
N ALA A 366 16.42 37.37 -14.89
CA ALA A 366 15.68 36.30 -15.55
C ALA A 366 16.57 35.19 -16.16
N TRP A 367 17.90 35.36 -16.17
CA TRP A 367 18.88 34.39 -16.65
C TRP A 367 19.75 33.85 -15.51
N ARG A 368 19.11 33.61 -14.35
CA ARG A 368 19.74 33.09 -13.13
C ARG A 368 19.03 31.82 -12.65
N LEU A 369 19.78 30.93 -12.02
CA LEU A 369 19.24 29.79 -11.27
C LEU A 369 19.85 29.73 -9.87
N ASP A 370 19.18 29.03 -8.97
CA ASP A 370 19.81 28.47 -7.77
C ASP A 370 20.11 27.00 -8.02
N LEU A 371 21.17 26.50 -7.41
CA LEU A 371 21.63 25.12 -7.45
C LEU A 371 21.73 24.60 -6.01
N ALA A 372 21.23 23.40 -5.75
CA ALA A 372 21.56 22.63 -4.55
C ALA A 372 22.09 21.24 -4.93
N GLU A 373 23.23 20.87 -4.35
CA GLU A 373 23.90 19.58 -4.57
C GLU A 373 24.23 18.90 -3.23
N PRO A 374 24.24 17.55 -3.15
CA PRO A 374 24.71 16.85 -1.96
C PRO A 374 26.20 17.14 -1.71
N ALA A 375 26.55 17.46 -0.47
CA ALA A 375 27.91 17.82 -0.07
C ALA A 375 28.86 16.61 -0.09
N ASP A 376 28.34 15.38 -0.08
CA ASP A 376 29.09 14.17 -0.40
C ASP A 376 29.21 14.02 -1.93
N ARG A 377 30.45 13.95 -2.45
CA ARG A 377 30.69 13.55 -3.84
C ARG A 377 30.91 12.04 -3.90
N THR A 378 29.94 11.35 -4.51
CA THR A 378 30.02 9.94 -4.90
C THR A 378 30.99 9.76 -6.08
N GLU A 379 31.30 8.51 -6.45
CA GLU A 379 32.00 8.22 -7.71
C GLU A 379 31.02 8.14 -8.91
N GLU A 380 29.76 7.76 -8.66
CA GLU A 380 28.70 7.66 -9.66
C GLU A 380 27.90 8.97 -9.81
N PRO A 381 27.75 9.51 -11.04
CA PRO A 381 26.97 10.72 -11.30
C PRO A 381 25.51 10.64 -10.85
N ARG A 382 25.03 11.75 -10.27
CA ARG A 382 23.70 11.86 -9.66
C ARG A 382 22.62 12.21 -10.69
N PRO A 383 21.37 11.78 -10.49
CA PRO A 383 20.24 12.33 -11.25
C PRO A 383 20.02 13.80 -10.89
N ALA A 384 19.37 14.55 -11.78
CA ALA A 384 19.07 15.95 -11.54
C ALA A 384 17.60 16.31 -11.78
N LEU A 385 17.15 17.40 -11.13
CA LEU A 385 15.81 17.96 -11.29
C LEU A 385 15.83 19.46 -11.56
N VAL A 386 15.05 19.87 -12.56
CA VAL A 386 14.85 21.26 -12.97
C VAL A 386 13.48 21.73 -12.47
N ILE A 387 13.49 22.63 -11.48
CA ILE A 387 12.30 23.18 -10.84
C ILE A 387 11.95 24.51 -11.50
N VAL A 388 10.74 24.61 -12.03
CA VAL A 388 10.25 25.78 -12.78
C VAL A 388 9.03 26.38 -12.07
N HIS A 389 9.14 27.66 -11.69
CA HIS A 389 8.12 28.31 -10.88
C HIS A 389 6.84 28.67 -11.66
N GLY A 390 5.71 28.69 -10.95
CA GLY A 390 4.43 29.19 -11.45
C GLY A 390 4.34 30.72 -11.48
N GLY A 391 3.13 31.25 -11.71
CA GLY A 391 2.85 32.70 -11.72
C GLY A 391 2.31 33.26 -13.05
N GLY A 392 1.70 32.42 -13.90
CA GLY A 392 0.98 32.87 -15.10
C GLY A 392 1.86 33.56 -16.16
N TRP A 393 3.16 33.22 -16.21
CA TRP A 393 4.19 33.84 -17.07
C TRP A 393 4.32 35.36 -16.90
N ARG A 394 3.78 35.95 -15.80
CA ARG A 394 3.76 37.40 -15.52
C ARG A 394 4.31 37.77 -14.15
N ALA A 395 4.47 36.78 -13.28
CA ALA A 395 5.01 36.88 -11.94
C ALA A 395 5.57 35.52 -11.55
N GLY A 396 6.06 35.41 -10.32
CA GLY A 396 6.80 34.25 -9.82
C GLY A 396 8.28 34.59 -9.64
N SER A 397 9.01 33.64 -9.06
CA SER A 397 10.47 33.66 -8.91
C SER A 397 10.90 32.29 -8.39
N LYS A 398 12.15 31.89 -8.66
CA LYS A 398 12.79 30.74 -8.01
C LYS A 398 12.84 30.89 -6.48
N SER A 399 12.83 32.12 -5.96
CA SER A 399 12.97 32.44 -4.53
C SER A 399 11.75 32.07 -3.68
N VAL A 400 10.64 31.62 -4.28
CA VAL A 400 9.40 31.30 -3.58
C VAL A 400 9.55 30.03 -2.72
N ASP A 401 9.18 30.13 -1.43
CA ASP A 401 9.49 29.19 -0.35
C ASP A 401 9.32 27.71 -0.69
N VAL A 402 8.24 27.30 -1.35
CA VAL A 402 7.97 25.87 -1.63
C VAL A 402 8.80 25.32 -2.81
N PHE A 403 9.17 26.15 -3.79
CA PHE A 403 10.13 25.74 -4.83
C PHE A 403 11.54 25.66 -4.25
N GLN A 404 11.92 26.59 -3.36
CA GLN A 404 13.16 26.50 -2.57
C GLN A 404 13.16 25.25 -1.67
N LYS A 405 12.06 24.95 -0.97
CA LYS A 405 11.92 23.75 -0.15
C LYS A 405 12.09 22.49 -0.99
N MET A 406 11.37 22.38 -2.11
CA MET A 406 11.48 21.25 -3.03
C MET A 406 12.92 21.07 -3.55
N MET A 407 13.60 22.16 -3.93
CA MET A 407 15.02 22.14 -4.33
C MET A 407 15.89 21.52 -3.23
N THR A 408 15.72 21.95 -1.96
CA THR A 408 16.50 21.40 -0.84
C THR A 408 16.11 19.98 -0.43
N ASP A 409 14.85 19.59 -0.57
CA ASP A 409 14.39 18.25 -0.16
C ASP A 409 14.82 17.19 -1.18
N TYR A 410 14.69 17.45 -2.48
CA TYR A 410 15.23 16.57 -3.50
C TYR A 410 16.77 16.52 -3.47
N ALA A 411 17.46 17.59 -3.05
CA ALA A 411 18.89 17.54 -2.80
C ALA A 411 19.26 16.56 -1.66
N LYS A 412 18.54 16.59 -0.52
CA LYS A 412 18.73 15.60 0.57
C LYS A 412 18.45 14.16 0.12
N LEU A 413 17.52 13.99 -0.82
CA LEU A 413 17.18 12.72 -1.47
C LEU A 413 18.20 12.25 -2.52
N GLY A 414 19.34 12.95 -2.66
CA GLY A 414 20.50 12.54 -3.46
C GLY A 414 20.53 13.05 -4.90
N TYR A 415 19.58 13.89 -5.31
CA TYR A 415 19.55 14.56 -6.62
C TYR A 415 20.40 15.83 -6.59
N VAL A 416 20.84 16.29 -7.77
CA VAL A 416 21.29 17.67 -7.97
C VAL A 416 20.10 18.49 -8.47
N THR A 417 19.77 19.60 -7.83
CA THR A 417 18.55 20.35 -8.15
C THR A 417 18.87 21.77 -8.59
N ILE A 418 18.27 22.20 -9.71
CA ILE A 418 18.30 23.61 -10.13
C ILE A 418 16.89 24.20 -10.07
N ASN A 419 16.79 25.46 -9.66
CA ASN A 419 15.54 26.20 -9.55
C ASN A 419 15.68 27.53 -10.31
N VAL A 420 14.90 27.69 -11.37
CA VAL A 420 15.27 28.50 -12.54
C VAL A 420 14.35 29.72 -12.71
N GLU A 421 14.94 30.92 -12.86
CA GLU A 421 14.24 32.09 -13.39
C GLU A 421 14.18 32.05 -14.93
N TYR A 422 13.12 32.61 -15.51
CA TYR A 422 12.92 32.71 -16.95
C TYR A 422 12.25 34.05 -17.32
N ARG A 423 12.50 34.58 -18.53
CA ARG A 423 11.93 35.87 -18.95
C ARG A 423 10.40 35.86 -18.88
N LEU A 424 9.83 36.80 -18.12
CA LEU A 424 8.39 37.00 -17.97
C LEU A 424 7.81 37.80 -19.15
N LEU A 425 6.49 37.72 -19.34
CA LEU A 425 5.76 38.29 -20.48
C LEU A 425 5.92 39.81 -20.68
N ASP A 426 6.23 40.54 -19.61
CA ASP A 426 6.44 41.99 -19.65
C ASP A 426 7.92 42.37 -19.84
N GLU A 427 8.82 41.38 -19.86
CA GLU A 427 10.25 41.48 -20.21
C GLU A 427 10.50 41.02 -21.65
N ALA A 428 9.89 39.89 -22.06
CA ALA A 428 9.95 39.35 -23.42
C ALA A 428 8.68 38.58 -23.81
N PRO A 429 8.26 38.64 -25.09
CA PRO A 429 7.09 37.90 -25.58
C PRO A 429 7.39 36.40 -25.75
N PHE A 430 6.34 35.59 -25.86
CA PHE A 430 6.47 34.17 -26.22
C PHE A 430 7.22 33.99 -27.57
N PRO A 431 8.13 33.00 -27.68
CA PRO A 431 8.34 31.87 -26.75
C PRO A 431 9.50 32.06 -25.74
N ALA A 432 9.92 33.29 -25.42
CA ALA A 432 11.12 33.57 -24.62
C ALA A 432 11.30 32.74 -23.33
N CYS A 433 10.22 32.51 -22.57
CA CYS A 433 10.24 31.69 -21.37
C CYS A 433 10.54 30.20 -21.63
N ILE A 434 10.14 29.67 -22.80
CA ILE A 434 10.42 28.29 -23.24
C ILE A 434 11.88 28.16 -23.67
N GLU A 435 12.40 29.16 -24.40
CA GLU A 435 13.82 29.24 -24.81
C GLU A 435 14.75 29.24 -23.59
N ASP A 436 14.39 29.99 -22.55
CA ASP A 436 15.19 30.16 -21.34
C ASP A 436 15.29 28.88 -20.51
N VAL A 437 14.17 28.19 -20.22
CA VAL A 437 14.22 26.90 -19.50
C VAL A 437 14.93 25.82 -20.31
N LYS A 438 14.77 25.81 -21.65
CA LYS A 438 15.50 24.88 -22.53
C LYS A 438 17.00 25.17 -22.49
N CYS A 439 17.40 26.44 -22.47
CA CYS A 439 18.79 26.86 -22.27
C CYS A 439 19.34 26.45 -20.90
N ALA A 440 18.54 26.52 -19.82
CA ALA A 440 18.97 26.08 -18.49
C ALA A 440 19.23 24.56 -18.42
N VAL A 441 18.44 23.73 -19.14
CA VAL A 441 18.72 22.29 -19.28
C VAL A 441 20.03 22.05 -20.05
N ARG A 442 20.28 22.78 -21.15
CA ARG A 442 21.53 22.65 -21.90
C ARG A 442 22.74 23.11 -21.08
N TRP A 443 22.63 24.18 -20.31
CA TRP A 443 23.64 24.62 -19.34
C TRP A 443 23.93 23.52 -18.32
N LEU A 444 22.90 22.89 -17.73
CA LEU A 444 23.07 21.82 -16.75
C LEU A 444 23.79 20.60 -17.35
N ARG A 445 23.54 20.27 -18.62
CA ARG A 445 24.29 19.23 -19.35
C ARG A 445 25.73 19.63 -19.68
N ALA A 446 25.99 20.90 -19.97
CA ALA A 446 27.33 21.43 -20.19
C ALA A 446 28.21 21.40 -18.92
N HIS A 447 27.60 21.62 -17.75
CA HIS A 447 28.28 21.63 -16.45
C HIS A 447 28.08 20.31 -15.67
N ALA A 448 27.68 19.24 -16.35
CA ALA A 448 27.36 17.96 -15.73
C ALA A 448 28.57 17.31 -15.04
N GLU A 449 29.78 17.46 -15.60
CA GLU A 449 31.02 16.98 -14.96
C GLU A 449 31.37 17.79 -13.70
N GLU A 450 31.12 19.11 -13.71
CA GLU A 450 31.41 20.02 -12.59
C GLU A 450 30.50 19.74 -11.38
N HIS A 451 29.19 19.59 -11.62
CA HIS A 451 28.18 19.30 -10.58
C HIS A 451 27.89 17.81 -10.38
N HIS A 452 28.69 16.93 -11.00
CA HIS A 452 28.59 15.47 -10.87
C HIS A 452 27.18 14.91 -11.20
N VAL A 453 26.59 15.39 -12.30
CA VAL A 453 25.27 15.05 -12.82
C VAL A 453 25.38 14.04 -13.96
N ASP A 454 24.44 13.09 -14.05
CA ASP A 454 24.24 12.29 -15.26
C ASP A 454 23.36 13.06 -16.26
N PRO A 455 23.88 13.45 -17.44
CA PRO A 455 23.11 14.20 -18.43
C PRO A 455 21.93 13.41 -19.02
N ASN A 456 21.84 12.11 -18.78
CA ASN A 456 20.76 11.23 -19.24
C ASN A 456 19.72 10.94 -18.14
N ARG A 457 19.84 11.53 -16.95
CA ARG A 457 18.89 11.35 -15.83
C ARG A 457 18.48 12.71 -15.24
N ILE A 458 18.07 13.63 -16.12
CA ILE A 458 17.56 14.95 -15.76
C ILE A 458 16.03 14.96 -15.90
N GLY A 459 15.29 15.28 -14.85
CA GLY A 459 13.84 15.52 -14.91
C GLY A 459 13.46 16.99 -14.79
N ALA A 460 12.21 17.33 -15.10
CA ALA A 460 11.62 18.65 -14.82
C ALA A 460 10.39 18.56 -13.93
N TYR A 461 10.28 19.46 -12.95
CA TYR A 461 9.05 19.72 -12.22
C TYR A 461 8.58 21.16 -12.43
N GLY A 462 7.28 21.36 -12.51
CA GLY A 462 6.71 22.71 -12.39
C GLY A 462 5.24 22.73 -11.99
N HIS A 463 4.80 23.92 -11.58
CA HIS A 463 3.40 24.19 -11.24
C HIS A 463 2.82 25.34 -12.08
N SER A 464 1.58 25.21 -12.55
CA SER A 464 0.86 26.24 -13.31
C SER A 464 1.64 26.67 -14.57
N ALA A 465 2.00 27.95 -14.73
CA ALA A 465 2.90 28.39 -15.80
C ALA A 465 4.23 27.60 -15.89
N GLY A 466 4.79 27.19 -14.75
CA GLY A 466 5.98 26.34 -14.70
C GLY A 466 5.70 24.89 -15.09
N ALA A 467 4.47 24.39 -14.87
CA ALA A 467 4.05 23.05 -15.30
C ALA A 467 3.96 22.97 -16.83
N HIS A 468 3.45 24.03 -17.48
CA HIS A 468 3.52 24.19 -18.93
C HIS A 468 4.97 24.14 -19.45
N LEU A 469 5.87 24.88 -18.81
CA LEU A 469 7.29 24.92 -19.18
C LEU A 469 7.98 23.56 -18.97
N ALA A 470 7.70 22.86 -17.86
CA ALA A 470 8.21 21.51 -17.60
C ALA A 470 7.73 20.48 -18.64
N LEU A 471 6.47 20.59 -19.11
CA LEU A 471 5.99 19.79 -20.23
C LEU A 471 6.66 20.16 -21.55
N MET A 472 6.90 21.44 -21.84
CA MET A 472 7.65 21.86 -23.03
C MET A 472 9.13 21.41 -22.98
N LEU A 473 9.72 21.19 -21.80
CA LEU A 473 11.03 20.55 -21.64
C LEU A 473 11.03 19.07 -22.01
N ALA A 474 9.95 18.32 -21.76
CA ALA A 474 9.86 16.91 -22.17
C ALA A 474 9.42 16.76 -23.63
N MET A 475 8.46 17.59 -24.08
CA MET A 475 7.68 17.32 -25.29
C MET A 475 8.12 18.07 -26.54
N ALA A 476 8.81 19.22 -26.43
CA ALA A 476 9.11 20.04 -27.60
C ALA A 476 10.46 19.65 -28.24
N PRO A 477 10.46 18.96 -29.42
CA PRO A 477 11.68 18.54 -30.10
C PRO A 477 12.41 19.73 -30.72
N GLU A 478 13.68 19.55 -31.06
CA GLU A 478 14.52 20.55 -31.76
C GLU A 478 13.83 21.11 -33.02
N SER A 479 13.08 20.27 -33.74
CA SER A 479 12.33 20.65 -34.94
C SER A 479 11.22 21.70 -34.70
N ALA A 480 10.80 21.91 -33.45
CA ALA A 480 9.93 23.02 -33.04
C ALA A 480 10.62 24.39 -33.09
N ARG A 481 11.96 24.43 -33.10
CA ARG A 481 12.80 25.64 -33.13
C ARG A 481 12.59 26.57 -31.93
N LEU A 482 12.46 25.99 -30.74
CA LEU A 482 12.27 26.70 -29.46
C LEU A 482 13.54 26.74 -28.60
N GLU A 483 14.72 26.43 -29.17
CA GLU A 483 15.99 26.39 -28.43
C GLU A 483 16.54 27.79 -28.07
N GLY A 484 16.06 28.83 -28.75
CA GLY A 484 16.48 30.23 -28.54
C GLY A 484 17.90 30.54 -29.04
N ASP A 485 18.50 31.56 -28.43
CA ASP A 485 19.85 32.07 -28.73
C ASP A 485 20.79 32.04 -27.49
N GLY A 486 20.42 31.26 -26.46
CA GLY A 486 21.12 31.22 -25.17
C GLY A 486 22.46 30.49 -25.17
N GLY A 487 22.77 29.71 -26.22
CA GLY A 487 23.97 28.90 -26.32
C GLY A 487 23.82 27.47 -25.78
N TRP A 488 24.96 26.78 -25.64
CA TRP A 488 25.07 25.35 -25.30
C TRP A 488 24.37 24.44 -26.33
N ASP A 489 24.35 24.88 -27.60
CA ASP A 489 23.54 24.31 -28.69
C ASP A 489 23.97 22.88 -29.08
N GLU A 490 25.13 22.43 -28.63
CA GLU A 490 25.64 21.06 -28.78
C GLU A 490 25.03 20.05 -27.78
N TYR A 491 24.27 20.53 -26.77
CA TYR A 491 23.58 19.71 -25.79
C TYR A 491 22.06 19.68 -26.04
N SER A 492 21.42 18.53 -25.78
CA SER A 492 19.95 18.45 -25.82
C SER A 492 19.32 19.28 -24.70
N SER A 493 18.17 19.92 -24.96
CA SER A 493 17.32 20.55 -23.94
C SER A 493 16.17 19.65 -23.47
N VAL A 494 16.02 18.44 -24.02
CA VAL A 494 14.91 17.53 -23.71
C VAL A 494 15.18 16.78 -22.40
N VAL A 495 14.27 16.83 -21.42
CA VAL A 495 14.40 16.11 -20.14
C VAL A 495 13.92 14.65 -20.25
N ASN A 496 14.40 13.82 -19.34
CA ASN A 496 14.17 12.37 -19.31
C ASN A 496 12.86 11.95 -18.64
N ALA A 497 12.23 12.84 -17.85
CA ALA A 497 10.88 12.70 -17.31
C ALA A 497 10.34 14.09 -16.88
N ALA A 498 9.02 14.29 -16.84
CA ALA A 498 8.43 15.54 -16.34
C ALA A 498 7.19 15.34 -15.47
N ALA A 499 7.14 16.03 -14.32
CA ALA A 499 5.98 16.09 -13.43
C ALA A 499 5.39 17.51 -13.40
N ALA A 500 4.07 17.62 -13.57
CA ALA A 500 3.42 18.88 -13.93
C ALA A 500 2.09 19.09 -13.19
N GLY A 501 2.07 20.07 -12.26
CA GLY A 501 0.92 20.34 -11.38
C GLY A 501 0.02 21.49 -11.86
N SER A 502 -1.29 21.23 -12.00
CA SER A 502 -2.28 22.06 -12.70
C SER A 502 -1.76 22.62 -14.04
N PRO A 503 -1.40 21.74 -15.01
CA PRO A 503 -0.71 22.12 -16.23
C PRO A 503 -1.60 22.83 -17.27
N PRO A 504 -1.24 24.03 -17.74
CA PRO A 504 -1.82 24.61 -18.95
C PRO A 504 -1.39 23.81 -20.20
N THR A 505 -2.19 22.80 -20.58
CA THR A 505 -1.92 21.91 -21.73
C THR A 505 -2.19 22.55 -23.08
N GLU A 506 -3.15 23.49 -23.13
CA GLU A 506 -3.39 24.41 -24.25
C GLU A 506 -3.93 25.76 -23.77
N LEU A 507 -3.86 26.79 -24.63
CA LEU A 507 -4.78 27.91 -24.58
C LEU A 507 -5.73 27.84 -25.77
N GLY A 508 -7.02 28.07 -25.51
CA GLY A 508 -8.05 28.07 -26.54
C GLY A 508 -7.77 29.08 -27.64
N ARG A 509 -8.19 28.73 -28.86
CA ARG A 509 -8.08 29.59 -30.06
C ARG A 509 -8.76 30.95 -29.79
N ASP A 510 -8.12 32.01 -30.27
CA ASP A 510 -8.47 33.46 -30.16
C ASP A 510 -7.55 34.33 -29.27
N VAL A 511 -6.51 33.79 -28.62
CA VAL A 511 -5.44 34.60 -27.98
C VAL A 511 -4.10 34.53 -28.75
N PRO A 512 -3.28 35.60 -28.80
CA PRO A 512 -2.01 35.61 -29.56
C PRO A 512 -0.97 34.56 -29.14
N MET A 513 -1.11 34.01 -27.93
CA MET A 513 -0.25 32.93 -27.42
C MET A 513 -0.72 31.52 -27.85
N ALA A 514 -1.94 31.34 -28.36
CA ALA A 514 -2.54 30.04 -28.67
C ALA A 514 -2.01 29.38 -29.98
N LYS A 515 -0.72 29.51 -30.26
CA LYS A 515 -0.08 28.81 -31.37
C LYS A 515 0.26 27.37 -30.96
N PRO A 516 -0.12 26.32 -31.71
CA PRO A 516 0.10 24.94 -31.30
C PRO A 516 1.56 24.61 -30.97
N GLU A 517 2.53 25.23 -31.68
CA GLU A 517 3.95 25.04 -31.43
C GLU A 517 4.46 25.64 -30.09
N TRP A 518 3.59 26.26 -29.29
CA TRP A 518 3.92 26.80 -27.96
C TRP A 518 3.21 26.06 -26.80
N TRP A 519 2.51 24.95 -27.07
CA TRP A 519 1.72 24.21 -26.06
C TRP A 519 1.94 22.68 -26.15
N PRO A 520 1.91 21.96 -25.01
CA PRO A 520 1.98 20.49 -24.97
C PRO A 520 1.04 19.76 -25.93
N ILE A 521 -0.19 20.28 -26.14
CA ILE A 521 -1.18 19.71 -27.08
C ILE A 521 -0.68 19.61 -28.53
N GLY A 522 0.37 20.35 -28.91
CA GLY A 522 1.00 20.29 -30.23
C GLY A 522 1.94 19.09 -30.45
N TYR A 523 2.27 18.34 -29.39
CA TYR A 523 3.39 17.39 -29.35
C TYR A 523 2.96 16.00 -28.84
N LEU A 524 1.79 15.52 -29.28
CA LEU A 524 1.22 14.24 -28.89
C LEU A 524 1.95 13.07 -29.60
N ALA A 525 2.90 12.40 -28.93
CA ALA A 525 3.70 11.33 -29.52
C ALA A 525 4.09 10.22 -28.51
N ALA A 526 4.21 8.97 -28.98
CA ALA A 526 4.51 7.80 -28.15
C ALA A 526 5.90 7.85 -27.50
N ASP A 527 6.87 8.45 -28.19
CA ASP A 527 8.28 8.63 -27.79
C ASP A 527 8.51 9.84 -26.87
N THR A 528 7.42 10.44 -26.35
CA THR A 528 7.50 11.47 -25.30
C THR A 528 8.11 10.88 -24.02
N PRO A 529 9.09 11.55 -23.38
CA PRO A 529 9.61 11.17 -22.07
C PRO A 529 8.48 11.02 -21.03
N PRO A 530 8.54 10.06 -20.08
CA PRO A 530 7.45 9.78 -19.16
C PRO A 530 6.92 11.02 -18.43
N LEU A 531 5.60 11.08 -18.27
CA LEU A 531 4.88 12.22 -17.71
C LEU A 531 4.04 11.85 -16.48
N LEU A 532 4.06 12.71 -15.45
CA LEU A 532 3.08 12.70 -14.35
C LEU A 532 2.32 14.03 -14.35
N LEU A 533 1.01 13.98 -14.59
CA LEU A 533 0.14 15.15 -14.43
C LEU A 533 -0.62 15.09 -13.12
N ILE A 534 -0.74 16.23 -12.44
CA ILE A 534 -1.47 16.36 -11.17
C ILE A 534 -2.49 17.48 -11.32
N GLN A 535 -3.77 17.22 -11.03
CA GLN A 535 -4.85 18.17 -11.32
C GLN A 535 -5.95 18.14 -10.25
N GLY A 536 -6.33 19.30 -9.73
CA GLY A 536 -7.52 19.46 -8.90
C GLY A 536 -8.79 19.50 -9.75
N SER A 537 -9.83 18.76 -9.39
CA SER A 537 -11.09 18.72 -10.14
C SER A 537 -11.90 20.03 -10.06
N ASP A 538 -11.73 20.80 -8.98
CA ASP A 538 -12.40 22.08 -8.70
C ASP A 538 -11.48 23.28 -9.04
N ASP A 539 -10.44 23.06 -9.85
CA ASP A 539 -9.54 24.10 -10.38
C ASP A 539 -10.26 25.01 -11.40
N ARG A 540 -10.27 26.31 -11.09
CA ARG A 540 -10.95 27.37 -11.85
C ARG A 540 -10.01 28.26 -12.64
N ILE A 541 -8.70 28.02 -12.55
CA ILE A 541 -7.65 28.74 -13.28
C ILE A 541 -7.22 27.88 -14.46
N VAL A 542 -6.86 26.62 -14.21
CA VAL A 542 -6.63 25.59 -15.23
C VAL A 542 -7.73 24.56 -15.10
N ARG A 543 -8.76 24.67 -15.96
CA ARG A 543 -9.93 23.78 -15.91
C ARG A 543 -9.48 22.33 -16.11
N ALA A 544 -9.79 21.45 -15.16
CA ALA A 544 -9.39 20.04 -15.19
C ALA A 544 -9.70 19.32 -16.51
N SER A 545 -10.80 19.70 -17.19
CA SER A 545 -11.18 19.17 -18.51
C SER A 545 -10.12 19.33 -19.62
N LEU A 546 -9.21 20.31 -19.51
CA LEU A 546 -8.10 20.48 -20.47
C LEU A 546 -6.95 19.51 -20.19
N THR A 547 -6.78 19.12 -18.93
CA THR A 547 -5.82 18.10 -18.50
C THR A 547 -6.37 16.71 -18.79
N ASP A 548 -7.67 16.49 -18.55
CA ASP A 548 -8.38 15.24 -18.89
C ASP A 548 -8.26 14.91 -20.40
N ASP A 549 -8.67 15.84 -21.27
CA ASP A 549 -8.63 15.69 -22.74
C ASP A 549 -7.19 15.49 -23.26
N PHE A 550 -6.21 16.18 -22.66
CA PHE A 550 -4.80 15.99 -23.00
C PHE A 550 -4.27 14.60 -22.57
N VAL A 551 -4.66 14.10 -21.39
CA VAL A 551 -4.29 12.74 -20.93
C VAL A 551 -4.91 11.67 -21.80
N GLU A 552 -6.19 11.81 -22.19
CA GLU A 552 -6.84 10.91 -23.14
C GLU A 552 -6.10 10.87 -24.49
N LYS A 553 -5.69 12.04 -25.01
CA LYS A 553 -4.93 12.16 -26.26
C LYS A 553 -3.52 11.58 -26.16
N MET A 554 -2.80 11.81 -25.07
CA MET A 554 -1.47 11.23 -24.86
C MET A 554 -1.52 9.70 -24.73
N ARG A 555 -2.53 9.15 -24.06
CA ARG A 555 -2.76 7.70 -24.00
C ARG A 555 -3.16 7.12 -25.35
N ALA A 556 -4.00 7.81 -26.11
CA ALA A 556 -4.34 7.43 -27.49
C ALA A 556 -3.14 7.52 -28.46
N ALA A 557 -2.15 8.38 -28.16
CA ALA A 557 -0.87 8.46 -28.86
C ALA A 557 0.16 7.42 -28.39
N GLY A 558 -0.11 6.65 -27.33
CA GLY A 558 0.76 5.59 -26.81
C GLY A 558 1.85 6.04 -25.84
N ALA A 559 1.79 7.27 -25.30
CA ALA A 559 2.80 7.80 -24.39
C ALA A 559 2.65 7.27 -22.95
N GLU A 560 3.77 7.14 -22.22
CA GLU A 560 3.75 6.85 -20.78
C GLU A 560 3.30 8.08 -19.98
N ILE A 561 2.03 8.08 -19.53
CA ILE A 561 1.43 9.20 -18.80
C ILE A 561 0.58 8.77 -17.59
N GLU A 562 1.14 9.02 -16.42
CA GLU A 562 0.47 8.93 -15.13
C GLU A 562 -0.39 10.19 -14.88
N TYR A 563 -1.55 10.02 -14.25
CA TYR A 563 -2.48 11.11 -14.01
C TYR A 563 -3.14 11.00 -12.64
N LEU A 564 -2.76 11.92 -11.74
CA LEU A 564 -3.28 12.04 -10.38
C LEU A 564 -4.31 13.17 -10.31
N ARG A 565 -5.58 12.81 -10.44
CA ARG A 565 -6.72 13.72 -10.31
C ARG A 565 -7.19 13.77 -8.86
N ILE A 566 -7.05 14.93 -8.22
CA ILE A 566 -7.46 15.19 -6.83
C ILE A 566 -8.89 15.72 -6.81
N GLU A 567 -9.82 14.93 -6.30
CA GLU A 567 -11.24 15.29 -6.26
C GLU A 567 -11.53 16.33 -5.16
N GLY A 568 -12.24 17.41 -5.52
CA GLY A 568 -12.44 18.59 -4.67
C GLY A 568 -11.22 19.51 -4.53
N GLY A 569 -10.05 19.10 -5.04
CA GLY A 569 -8.82 19.89 -5.03
C GLY A 569 -8.88 21.06 -6.03
N ARG A 570 -8.17 22.16 -5.73
CA ARG A 570 -8.18 23.38 -6.55
C ARG A 570 -6.85 23.55 -7.28
N HIS A 571 -6.51 24.78 -7.68
CA HIS A 571 -5.23 25.07 -8.32
C HIS A 571 -4.01 24.79 -7.42
N GLY A 572 -4.18 24.68 -6.09
CA GLY A 572 -3.07 24.50 -5.16
C GLY A 572 -2.51 23.08 -5.03
N VAL A 573 -3.15 22.05 -5.60
CA VAL A 573 -2.97 20.63 -5.23
C VAL A 573 -1.57 20.04 -5.37
N ALA A 574 -0.68 20.67 -6.13
CA ALA A 574 0.70 20.21 -6.33
C ALA A 574 1.75 21.13 -5.67
N TYR A 575 1.31 22.17 -4.97
CA TYR A 575 2.13 23.32 -4.58
C TYR A 575 1.83 23.86 -3.16
N GLY A 576 0.66 23.58 -2.58
CA GLY A 576 0.29 24.05 -1.24
C GLY A 576 -1.03 23.49 -0.67
N GLU A 577 -1.87 22.88 -1.50
CA GLU A 577 -2.97 21.99 -1.07
C GLU A 577 -2.55 20.54 -1.37
N SER A 578 -3.11 19.55 -0.67
CA SER A 578 -2.98 18.11 -0.97
C SER A 578 -1.57 17.51 -1.09
N LEU A 579 -0.56 18.17 -0.53
CA LEU A 579 0.85 17.75 -0.62
C LEU A 579 1.11 16.37 0.00
N GLU A 580 0.30 15.95 0.97
CA GLU A 580 0.32 14.61 1.56
C GLU A 580 -0.01 13.50 0.56
N THR A 581 -0.73 13.82 -0.52
CA THR A 581 -1.00 12.89 -1.64
C THR A 581 -0.04 13.13 -2.81
N THR A 582 0.27 14.39 -3.12
CA THR A 582 0.95 14.76 -4.37
C THR A 582 2.47 14.77 -4.26
N ALA A 583 3.07 15.08 -3.11
CA ALA A 583 4.52 15.02 -2.96
C ALA A 583 5.07 13.57 -3.04
N PRO A 584 4.46 12.54 -2.38
CA PRO A 584 4.90 11.16 -2.54
C PRO A 584 4.78 10.65 -3.98
N ALA A 585 3.73 11.06 -4.71
CA ALA A 585 3.56 10.69 -6.11
C ALA A 585 4.66 11.28 -7.01
N ILE A 586 5.05 12.55 -6.79
CA ILE A 586 6.17 13.17 -7.51
C ILE A 586 7.49 12.48 -7.17
N GLU A 587 7.72 12.12 -5.89
CA GLU A 587 8.95 11.42 -5.49
C GLU A 587 9.03 10.02 -6.10
N GLN A 588 7.95 9.24 -6.01
CA GLN A 588 7.87 7.89 -6.56
C GLN A 588 8.11 7.92 -8.08
N PHE A 589 7.52 8.88 -8.78
CA PHE A 589 7.69 9.06 -10.22
C PHE A 589 9.15 9.41 -10.60
N PHE A 590 9.79 10.38 -9.93
CA PHE A 590 11.19 10.69 -10.21
C PHE A 590 12.16 9.58 -9.75
N ALA A 591 11.84 8.86 -8.67
CA ALA A 591 12.60 7.68 -8.25
C ALA A 591 12.52 6.55 -9.30
N LYS A 592 11.33 6.30 -9.85
CA LYS A 592 11.07 5.33 -10.93
C LYS A 592 11.83 5.66 -12.22
N HIS A 593 11.91 6.94 -12.59
CA HIS A 593 12.42 7.34 -13.91
C HIS A 593 13.85 7.93 -13.93
N LEU A 594 14.42 8.35 -12.80
CA LEU A 594 15.72 9.06 -12.76
C LEU A 594 16.75 8.47 -11.80
N ARG A 595 16.36 7.78 -10.71
CA ARG A 595 17.35 7.07 -9.89
C ARG A 595 17.96 5.91 -10.72
N PRO A 596 19.25 5.58 -10.53
CA PRO A 596 19.93 4.66 -11.44
C PRO A 596 19.39 3.23 -11.31
N LEU A 597 18.95 2.65 -12.43
CA LEU A 597 19.06 1.21 -12.65
C LEU A 597 20.57 0.89 -12.61
N ALA A 598 21.00 0.18 -11.57
CA ALA A 598 22.41 0.13 -11.19
C ALA A 598 23.31 -0.49 -12.28
N PRO A 599 24.37 0.23 -12.75
CA PRO A 599 25.39 -0.35 -13.61
C PRO A 599 26.15 -1.48 -12.90
N LYS A 600 26.53 -2.54 -13.63
CA LYS A 600 27.32 -3.68 -13.11
C LYS A 600 28.70 -3.22 -12.59
N PRO A 601 29.02 -3.29 -11.28
CA PRO A 601 30.37 -2.95 -10.79
C PRO A 601 31.35 -4.11 -11.08
N THR A 602 32.40 -3.83 -11.86
CA THR A 602 33.40 -4.85 -12.26
C THR A 602 34.66 -4.82 -11.41
N GLN A 603 34.59 -5.35 -10.17
CA GLN A 603 35.70 -6.17 -9.64
C GLN A 603 35.34 -7.06 -8.43
N SER A 604 35.32 -8.37 -8.70
CA SER A 604 35.61 -9.50 -7.80
C SER A 604 35.06 -9.50 -6.35
N SER A 605 34.01 -10.32 -6.15
CA SER A 605 33.53 -10.90 -4.88
C SER A 605 32.95 -9.94 -3.82
N ALA A 606 31.72 -10.11 -3.32
CA ALA A 606 30.73 -11.16 -3.59
C ALA A 606 29.28 -10.61 -3.59
N THR A 607 28.47 -11.13 -4.50
CA THR A 607 27.05 -10.77 -4.66
C THR A 607 26.17 -11.39 -3.57
N LYS A 608 25.22 -10.62 -3.01
CA LYS A 608 23.92 -11.20 -2.68
C LYS A 608 23.23 -11.56 -4.01
N LYS A 609 22.81 -12.81 -4.15
CA LYS A 609 22.05 -13.28 -5.33
C LYS A 609 20.59 -12.80 -5.25
N PRO A 610 19.85 -12.79 -6.37
CA PRO A 610 18.38 -12.75 -6.36
C PRO A 610 17.80 -13.84 -5.44
N ALA A 611 16.56 -13.69 -4.99
CA ALA A 611 15.92 -14.68 -4.12
C ALA A 611 15.65 -16.00 -4.90
N VAL A 612 16.54 -16.98 -4.75
CA VAL A 612 16.40 -18.30 -5.39
C VAL A 612 15.56 -19.23 -4.52
N VAL A 613 14.27 -19.35 -4.84
CA VAL A 613 13.32 -20.23 -4.14
C VAL A 613 13.33 -21.61 -4.77
N VAL A 614 13.48 -22.65 -3.94
CA VAL A 614 13.37 -24.07 -4.36
C VAL A 614 12.01 -24.62 -3.93
N ILE A 615 11.12 -24.87 -4.88
CA ILE A 615 9.82 -25.50 -4.66
C ILE A 615 9.94 -27.00 -4.92
N GLU A 616 9.43 -27.83 -4.01
CA GLU A 616 9.36 -29.30 -4.16
C GLU A 616 10.70 -29.94 -4.59
N GLN A 617 11.80 -29.51 -3.95
CA GLN A 617 13.20 -29.87 -4.26
C GLN A 617 13.71 -29.48 -5.68
N GLY A 618 12.86 -28.87 -6.49
CA GLY A 618 13.08 -28.55 -7.91
C GLY A 618 12.16 -29.31 -8.87
N GLY A 619 11.12 -30.00 -8.38
CA GLY A 619 10.23 -30.82 -9.20
C GLY A 619 10.78 -32.21 -9.53
N THR A 620 10.03 -33.01 -10.30
CA THR A 620 10.41 -34.39 -10.66
C THR A 620 11.17 -34.51 -11.98
N GLY A 621 11.23 -33.45 -12.78
CA GLY A 621 11.87 -33.45 -14.09
C GLY A 621 13.40 -33.50 -14.06
N PRO A 622 14.03 -33.80 -15.22
CA PRO A 622 15.48 -33.98 -15.33
C PRO A 622 16.30 -32.70 -15.11
N TYR A 623 15.66 -31.53 -15.02
CA TYR A 623 16.33 -30.23 -14.85
C TYR A 623 15.82 -29.51 -13.58
N PRO A 624 16.23 -29.92 -12.37
CA PRO A 624 15.69 -29.40 -11.11
C PRO A 624 15.55 -27.88 -11.07
N ALA A 625 14.33 -27.42 -10.90
CA ALA A 625 13.94 -26.03 -11.08
C ALA A 625 14.26 -25.13 -9.87
N VAL A 626 14.10 -23.83 -10.11
CA VAL A 626 14.03 -22.74 -9.14
C VAL A 626 12.98 -21.73 -9.61
N ALA A 627 12.42 -20.99 -8.66
CA ALA A 627 11.76 -19.71 -8.92
C ALA A 627 12.71 -18.56 -8.54
N THR A 628 12.76 -17.53 -9.38
CA THR A 628 13.56 -16.31 -9.20
C THR A 628 12.77 -15.08 -9.68
N GLU A 629 13.22 -13.90 -9.28
CA GLU A 629 12.82 -12.60 -9.83
C GLU A 629 13.87 -12.09 -10.82
N ASP A 630 13.51 -11.08 -11.64
CA ASP A 630 14.46 -10.22 -12.33
C ASP A 630 14.01 -8.75 -12.20
N ASN A 631 14.94 -7.84 -11.91
CA ASN A 631 14.65 -6.43 -11.68
C ASN A 631 14.09 -5.71 -12.93
N ALA A 632 14.31 -6.26 -14.13
CA ALA A 632 13.74 -5.75 -15.38
C ALA A 632 12.33 -6.29 -15.67
N LEU A 633 11.83 -7.26 -14.89
CA LEU A 633 10.43 -7.71 -14.90
C LEU A 633 9.79 -7.59 -13.49
N PRO A 634 9.61 -6.37 -12.96
CA PRO A 634 8.94 -6.16 -11.69
C PRO A 634 7.52 -6.72 -11.72
N GLY A 635 7.16 -7.51 -10.70
CA GLY A 635 5.86 -8.19 -10.65
C GLY A 635 5.76 -9.42 -11.56
N MET A 636 6.86 -10.11 -11.87
CA MET A 636 6.86 -11.42 -12.54
C MET A 636 7.69 -12.45 -11.74
N THR A 637 7.18 -13.67 -11.59
CA THR A 637 7.98 -14.82 -11.14
C THR A 637 8.52 -15.59 -12.35
N LEU A 638 9.83 -15.84 -12.38
CA LEU A 638 10.47 -16.68 -13.39
C LEU A 638 10.71 -18.08 -12.81
N PHE A 639 10.12 -19.13 -13.40
CA PHE A 639 10.47 -20.51 -13.07
C PHE A 639 11.32 -21.11 -14.18
N ARG A 640 12.45 -21.70 -13.80
CA ARG A 640 13.43 -22.25 -14.76
C ARG A 640 14.25 -23.39 -14.16
N PRO A 641 14.89 -24.23 -15.00
CA PRO A 641 16.04 -25.02 -14.59
C PRO A 641 17.07 -24.21 -13.80
N ARG A 642 17.54 -24.78 -12.68
CA ARG A 642 18.60 -24.20 -11.85
C ARG A 642 19.95 -24.16 -12.59
N ASP A 643 20.20 -25.18 -13.39
CA ASP A 643 21.34 -25.28 -14.29
C ASP A 643 20.88 -25.02 -15.73
N LEU A 644 21.41 -23.95 -16.33
CA LEU A 644 21.16 -23.56 -17.72
C LEU A 644 22.24 -24.10 -18.69
N SER A 645 23.28 -24.79 -18.19
CA SER A 645 24.35 -25.33 -19.03
C SER A 645 23.93 -26.43 -20.03
N PRO A 646 22.84 -27.21 -19.83
CA PRO A 646 22.31 -28.09 -20.87
C PRO A 646 21.68 -27.38 -22.07
N PHE A 647 21.44 -26.06 -21.98
CA PHE A 647 20.71 -25.29 -22.98
C PHE A 647 21.63 -24.31 -23.74
N GLY A 648 21.41 -24.20 -25.05
CA GLY A 648 22.28 -23.50 -25.99
C GLY A 648 21.91 -23.80 -27.46
N ALA A 649 22.89 -24.14 -28.28
CA ALA A 649 22.68 -24.32 -29.72
C ALA A 649 21.84 -25.57 -30.09
N ASP A 650 22.11 -26.71 -29.45
CA ASP A 650 21.52 -28.01 -29.82
C ASP A 650 20.21 -28.33 -29.06
N GLN A 651 19.94 -27.62 -27.96
CA GLN A 651 18.73 -27.76 -27.14
C GLN A 651 18.39 -26.42 -26.50
N LYS A 652 17.13 -25.98 -26.60
CA LYS A 652 16.67 -24.68 -26.09
C LYS A 652 15.48 -24.81 -25.15
N LEU A 653 15.25 -23.77 -24.35
CA LEU A 653 14.07 -23.62 -23.48
C LEU A 653 12.91 -22.99 -24.26
N PRO A 654 11.77 -23.67 -24.42
CA PRO A 654 10.54 -23.01 -24.83
C PRO A 654 10.00 -22.09 -23.72
N ILE A 655 9.25 -21.07 -24.12
CA ILE A 655 8.68 -20.05 -23.24
C ILE A 655 7.24 -20.41 -22.87
N LEU A 656 6.88 -20.29 -21.60
CA LEU A 656 5.50 -20.37 -21.12
C LEU A 656 5.12 -19.06 -20.41
N LEU A 657 4.16 -18.32 -20.98
CA LEU A 657 3.59 -17.12 -20.38
C LEU A 657 2.38 -17.53 -19.52
N TRP A 658 2.33 -17.13 -18.24
CA TRP A 658 1.29 -17.55 -17.31
C TRP A 658 0.52 -16.39 -16.64
N GLY A 659 -0.80 -16.36 -16.82
CA GLY A 659 -1.74 -15.52 -16.07
C GLY A 659 -2.45 -16.27 -14.93
N ASN A 660 -2.70 -15.58 -13.81
CA ASN A 660 -3.29 -16.16 -12.59
C ASN A 660 -4.82 -15.96 -12.45
N GLY A 661 -5.42 -16.77 -11.58
CA GLY A 661 -6.83 -16.67 -11.20
C GLY A 661 -7.20 -15.34 -10.53
N ALA A 662 -8.51 -15.03 -10.48
CA ALA A 662 -9.08 -13.81 -9.87
C ALA A 662 -8.49 -12.46 -10.35
N CYS A 663 -7.71 -12.46 -11.44
CA CYS A 663 -6.90 -11.34 -11.92
C CYS A 663 -5.87 -10.85 -10.88
N ALA A 664 -5.46 -11.73 -9.97
CA ALA A 664 -4.59 -11.43 -8.85
C ALA A 664 -3.11 -11.38 -9.27
N ASN A 665 -2.36 -10.45 -8.68
CA ASN A 665 -0.94 -10.24 -8.96
C ASN A 665 -0.06 -11.10 -8.04
N THR A 666 -0.32 -12.42 -7.99
CA THR A 666 0.53 -13.38 -7.28
C THR A 666 0.53 -14.75 -7.97
N THR A 667 1.69 -15.41 -7.99
CA THR A 667 1.83 -16.78 -8.52
C THR A 667 1.79 -17.87 -7.43
N GLN A 668 1.67 -17.49 -6.15
CA GLN A 668 1.80 -18.41 -5.01
C GLN A 668 0.88 -19.66 -5.09
N GLU A 669 -0.34 -19.51 -5.61
CA GLU A 669 -1.33 -20.59 -5.68
C GLU A 669 -1.04 -21.64 -6.77
N HIS A 670 -0.24 -21.27 -7.79
CA HIS A 670 0.08 -22.13 -8.94
C HIS A 670 1.53 -22.64 -8.93
N LYS A 671 2.30 -22.29 -7.89
CA LYS A 671 3.76 -22.47 -7.87
C LYS A 671 4.25 -23.91 -8.03
N ASN A 672 3.53 -24.91 -7.49
CA ASN A 672 3.89 -26.32 -7.64
C ASN A 672 3.79 -26.76 -9.11
N PHE A 673 2.66 -26.43 -9.76
CA PHE A 673 2.39 -26.71 -11.17
C PHE A 673 3.45 -26.06 -12.10
N LEU A 674 3.77 -24.78 -11.88
CA LEU A 674 4.70 -24.03 -12.73
C LEU A 674 6.16 -24.44 -12.51
N ASN A 675 6.56 -24.69 -11.25
CA ASN A 675 7.88 -25.24 -10.91
C ASN A 675 8.06 -26.65 -11.51
N GLU A 676 7.04 -27.50 -11.45
CA GLU A 676 7.10 -28.83 -12.05
C GLU A 676 7.26 -28.72 -13.57
N ILE A 677 6.48 -27.87 -14.27
CA ILE A 677 6.67 -27.64 -15.72
C ILE A 677 8.12 -27.18 -16.00
N ALA A 678 8.63 -26.18 -15.28
CA ALA A 678 10.00 -25.71 -15.44
C ALA A 678 11.05 -26.84 -15.26
N SER A 679 10.80 -27.80 -14.37
CA SER A 679 11.71 -28.94 -14.12
C SER A 679 11.86 -29.89 -15.32
N HIS A 680 10.91 -29.87 -16.27
CA HIS A 680 10.97 -30.62 -17.53
C HIS A 680 11.57 -29.77 -18.68
N GLY A 681 12.27 -28.69 -18.37
CA GLY A 681 13.02 -27.88 -19.34
C GLY A 681 12.17 -26.85 -20.07
N TYR A 682 11.52 -25.97 -19.31
CA TYR A 682 10.79 -24.80 -19.78
C TYR A 682 11.25 -23.55 -19.03
N LEU A 683 11.12 -22.38 -19.68
CA LEU A 683 11.21 -21.08 -19.01
C LEU A 683 9.81 -20.51 -18.85
N VAL A 684 9.32 -20.44 -17.62
CA VAL A 684 7.97 -19.96 -17.29
C VAL A 684 8.06 -18.53 -16.76
N LEU A 685 7.28 -17.62 -17.35
CA LEU A 685 7.17 -16.22 -16.97
C LEU A 685 5.73 -15.99 -16.47
N ALA A 686 5.56 -15.92 -15.15
CA ALA A 686 4.25 -15.90 -14.49
C ALA A 686 3.97 -14.55 -13.81
N ILE A 687 2.78 -13.98 -14.01
CA ILE A 687 2.45 -12.65 -13.45
C ILE A 687 2.31 -12.73 -11.93
N GLY A 688 2.96 -11.81 -11.22
CA GLY A 688 2.89 -11.68 -9.77
C GLY A 688 3.86 -12.59 -9.05
N LEU A 689 4.29 -12.15 -7.87
CA LEU A 689 5.39 -12.75 -7.13
C LEU A 689 4.94 -13.92 -6.23
N LEU A 690 5.91 -14.58 -5.61
CA LEU A 690 5.71 -15.59 -4.56
C LEU A 690 5.86 -14.94 -3.18
N ASP A 691 5.11 -15.40 -2.18
CA ASP A 691 5.25 -14.99 -0.75
C ASP A 691 6.66 -15.18 -0.14
N GLN A 692 7.55 -15.82 -0.89
CA GLN A 692 8.92 -16.19 -0.51
C GLN A 692 9.98 -15.31 -1.22
N ILE A 693 9.50 -14.33 -2.00
CA ILE A 693 10.25 -13.32 -2.76
C ILE A 693 9.65 -11.94 -2.43
N GLU A 694 8.32 -11.83 -2.44
CA GLU A 694 7.56 -10.63 -2.07
C GLU A 694 7.05 -10.70 -0.63
N HIS A 695 7.33 -9.64 0.15
CA HIS A 695 6.55 -9.34 1.35
C HIS A 695 5.22 -8.72 0.93
N ARG A 696 4.15 -9.54 0.90
CA ARG A 696 2.80 -9.17 0.41
C ARG A 696 2.34 -7.77 0.85
N ASP A 697 2.30 -6.85 -0.11
CA ASP A 697 1.73 -5.51 0.04
C ASP A 697 0.44 -5.36 -0.79
N GLU A 698 0.01 -4.12 -1.06
CA GLU A 698 -1.19 -3.88 -1.88
C GLU A 698 -0.96 -4.04 -3.39
N SER A 699 0.29 -4.17 -3.87
CA SER A 699 0.59 -4.45 -5.28
C SER A 699 0.13 -5.85 -5.70
N SER A 700 0.15 -6.82 -4.78
CA SER A 700 -0.43 -8.16 -4.95
C SER A 700 -1.95 -8.15 -5.26
N ARG A 701 -2.63 -7.03 -4.96
CA ARG A 701 -4.06 -6.79 -5.22
C ARG A 701 -4.34 -5.94 -6.46
N GLN A 702 -3.30 -5.45 -7.15
CA GLN A 702 -3.49 -4.77 -8.44
C GLN A 702 -4.02 -5.77 -9.48
N ARG A 703 -4.87 -5.29 -10.39
CA ARG A 703 -5.42 -6.15 -11.45
C ARG A 703 -4.34 -6.40 -12.50
N THR A 704 -4.09 -7.67 -12.77
CA THR A 704 -3.15 -8.06 -13.83
C THR A 704 -3.72 -7.79 -15.22
N SER A 705 -2.85 -7.60 -16.20
CA SER A 705 -3.21 -7.35 -17.61
C SER A 705 -2.45 -8.27 -18.57
N SER A 706 -3.08 -8.56 -19.71
CA SER A 706 -2.52 -9.32 -20.82
C SER A 706 -1.23 -8.71 -21.39
N ASP A 707 -1.12 -7.38 -21.36
CA ASP A 707 0.07 -6.60 -21.73
C ASP A 707 1.32 -7.00 -20.92
N GLN A 708 1.19 -7.43 -19.66
CA GLN A 708 2.32 -7.94 -18.86
C GLN A 708 2.93 -9.22 -19.46
N LEU A 709 2.11 -10.09 -20.06
CA LEU A 709 2.59 -11.32 -20.71
C LEU A 709 3.41 -11.00 -21.97
N LEU A 710 2.97 -10.00 -22.75
CA LEU A 710 3.67 -9.56 -23.96
C LEU A 710 4.98 -8.84 -23.62
N LYS A 711 4.99 -7.99 -22.59
CA LYS A 711 6.22 -7.35 -22.08
C LYS A 711 7.23 -8.36 -21.51
N ALA A 712 6.76 -9.40 -20.83
CA ALA A 712 7.61 -10.50 -20.38
C ALA A 712 8.21 -11.29 -21.56
N LEU A 713 7.44 -11.48 -22.64
CA LEU A 713 7.93 -12.06 -23.89
C LEU A 713 8.97 -11.16 -24.58
N ASP A 714 8.72 -9.86 -24.68
CA ASP A 714 9.68 -8.89 -25.25
C ASP A 714 11.01 -8.89 -24.49
N TRP A 715 10.96 -8.88 -23.16
CA TRP A 715 12.14 -8.95 -22.29
C TRP A 715 12.97 -10.21 -22.53
N ILE A 716 12.37 -11.41 -22.50
CA ILE A 716 13.15 -12.65 -22.64
C ILE A 716 13.71 -12.81 -24.06
N LEU A 717 13.01 -12.28 -25.07
CA LEU A 717 13.53 -12.24 -26.43
C LEU A 717 14.75 -11.32 -26.55
N ALA A 718 14.79 -10.21 -25.81
CA ALA A 718 15.97 -9.33 -25.73
C ALA A 718 17.13 -9.99 -24.96
N GLU A 719 16.87 -10.56 -23.79
CA GLU A 719 17.88 -11.27 -22.98
C GLU A 719 18.52 -12.45 -23.73
N ASN A 720 17.74 -13.18 -24.53
CA ASN A 720 18.24 -14.24 -25.40
C ASN A 720 19.22 -13.75 -26.49
N GLN A 721 19.24 -12.45 -26.82
CA GLN A 721 20.21 -11.80 -27.72
C GLN A 721 21.34 -11.06 -27.00
N ALA A 722 21.20 -10.76 -25.70
CA ALA A 722 22.22 -10.04 -24.93
C ALA A 722 23.36 -10.98 -24.51
N THR A 723 24.58 -10.79 -25.04
CA THR A 723 25.76 -11.65 -24.75
C THR A 723 26.13 -11.76 -23.27
N GLU A 724 25.64 -10.81 -22.47
CA GLU A 724 25.87 -10.63 -21.03
C GLU A 724 24.80 -11.31 -20.14
N SER A 725 23.81 -11.97 -20.75
CA SER A 725 22.68 -12.64 -20.09
C SER A 725 22.94 -14.12 -19.80
N GLU A 726 22.35 -14.65 -18.72
CA GLU A 726 22.31 -16.11 -18.51
C GLU A 726 21.35 -16.82 -19.48
N TYR A 727 20.51 -16.09 -20.21
CA TYR A 727 19.61 -16.64 -21.24
C TYR A 727 20.19 -16.60 -22.67
N TYR A 728 21.35 -15.98 -22.87
CA TYR A 728 21.95 -15.74 -24.19
C TYR A 728 22.03 -17.01 -25.07
N GLY A 729 21.28 -17.02 -26.16
CA GLY A 729 21.20 -18.13 -27.11
C GLY A 729 20.53 -19.41 -26.59
N ARG A 730 20.02 -19.43 -25.34
CA ARG A 730 19.46 -20.63 -24.66
C ARG A 730 17.95 -20.78 -24.80
N VAL A 731 17.25 -19.72 -25.16
CA VAL A 731 15.78 -19.70 -25.24
C VAL A 731 15.34 -19.85 -26.70
N ASP A 732 14.24 -20.57 -26.93
CA ASP A 732 13.64 -20.70 -28.24
C ASP A 732 12.60 -19.60 -28.47
N ALA A 733 12.98 -18.60 -29.27
CA ALA A 733 12.14 -17.49 -29.67
C ALA A 733 10.94 -17.87 -30.55
N THR A 734 10.85 -19.12 -31.01
CA THR A 734 9.80 -19.64 -31.89
C THR A 734 8.81 -20.56 -31.20
N GLN A 735 9.03 -20.86 -29.91
CA GLN A 735 8.25 -21.84 -29.14
C GLN A 735 7.68 -21.19 -27.87
N VAL A 736 6.53 -20.54 -28.02
CA VAL A 736 5.86 -19.77 -26.95
C VAL A 736 4.45 -20.31 -26.71
N ALA A 737 4.13 -20.64 -25.46
CA ALA A 737 2.76 -20.91 -25.04
C ALA A 737 2.16 -19.72 -24.27
N ALA A 738 0.93 -19.33 -24.63
CA ALA A 738 0.07 -18.47 -23.82
C ALA A 738 -0.79 -19.34 -22.90
N MET A 739 -0.74 -19.13 -21.59
CA MET A 739 -1.45 -19.99 -20.63
C MET A 739 -1.99 -19.21 -19.43
N GLY A 740 -3.05 -19.73 -18.80
CA GLY A 740 -3.47 -19.20 -17.50
C GLY A 740 -4.74 -19.82 -16.94
N MET A 741 -4.97 -19.56 -15.64
CA MET A 741 -6.09 -20.08 -14.87
C MET A 741 -7.18 -19.01 -14.66
N SER A 742 -8.45 -19.36 -14.86
CA SER A 742 -9.61 -18.47 -14.64
C SER A 742 -9.46 -17.11 -15.35
N CYS A 743 -9.30 -15.98 -14.65
CA CYS A 743 -9.03 -14.68 -15.29
C CYS A 743 -7.74 -14.69 -16.16
N GLY A 744 -6.68 -15.37 -15.72
CA GLY A 744 -5.48 -15.59 -16.51
C GLY A 744 -5.72 -16.42 -17.77
N GLY A 745 -6.72 -17.31 -17.75
CA GLY A 745 -7.18 -18.02 -18.95
C GLY A 745 -7.81 -17.07 -19.98
N LEU A 746 -8.49 -16.01 -19.52
CA LEU A 746 -8.96 -14.93 -20.41
C LEU A 746 -7.79 -14.10 -20.95
N GLN A 747 -6.79 -13.78 -20.13
CA GLN A 747 -5.57 -13.09 -20.59
C GLN A 747 -4.81 -13.91 -21.65
N ALA A 748 -4.75 -15.24 -21.49
CA ALA A 748 -4.17 -16.14 -22.49
C ALA A 748 -4.95 -16.12 -23.82
N ILE A 749 -6.29 -16.10 -23.79
CA ILE A 749 -7.13 -15.90 -24.98
C ILE A 749 -6.88 -14.52 -25.59
N GLU A 750 -6.71 -13.48 -24.77
CA GLU A 750 -6.51 -12.11 -25.26
C GLU A 750 -5.18 -11.92 -26.01
N ILE A 751 -4.10 -12.57 -25.58
CA ILE A 751 -2.79 -12.52 -26.26
C ILE A 751 -2.63 -13.57 -27.38
N SER A 752 -3.55 -14.53 -27.51
CA SER A 752 -3.41 -15.65 -28.46
C SER A 752 -3.36 -15.26 -29.93
N GLY A 753 -3.76 -14.03 -30.26
CA GLY A 753 -3.62 -13.42 -31.58
C GLY A 753 -2.23 -12.81 -31.88
N ASP A 754 -1.30 -12.78 -30.92
CA ASP A 754 0.08 -12.38 -31.19
C ASP A 754 0.77 -13.46 -32.04
N PRO A 755 1.39 -13.12 -33.19
CA PRO A 755 1.96 -14.08 -34.13
C PRO A 755 3.16 -14.88 -33.58
N ARG A 756 3.65 -14.56 -32.37
CA ARG A 756 4.71 -15.29 -31.67
C ARG A 756 4.19 -16.45 -30.84
N VAL A 757 2.89 -16.50 -30.54
CA VAL A 757 2.26 -17.54 -29.71
C VAL A 757 2.05 -18.82 -30.53
N SER A 758 2.85 -19.85 -30.25
CA SER A 758 2.87 -21.15 -30.93
C SER A 758 1.77 -22.10 -30.43
N THR A 759 1.19 -21.87 -29.24
CA THR A 759 -0.01 -22.57 -28.74
C THR A 759 -0.69 -21.79 -27.60
N THR A 760 -1.98 -22.00 -27.37
CA THR A 760 -2.70 -21.43 -26.21
C THR A 760 -3.30 -22.52 -25.32
N VAL A 761 -3.18 -22.39 -24.00
CA VAL A 761 -3.77 -23.34 -23.04
C VAL A 761 -4.64 -22.59 -22.00
N VAL A 762 -5.94 -22.80 -22.08
CA VAL A 762 -6.96 -22.13 -21.26
C VAL A 762 -7.35 -23.04 -20.10
N CYS A 763 -7.08 -22.65 -18.86
CA CYS A 763 -7.30 -23.52 -17.71
C CYS A 763 -8.41 -23.01 -16.79
N ASN A 764 -9.35 -23.88 -16.41
CA ASN A 764 -10.54 -23.54 -15.59
C ASN A 764 -11.22 -22.23 -16.04
N SER A 765 -11.33 -21.98 -17.34
CA SER A 765 -11.75 -20.68 -17.89
C SER A 765 -12.46 -20.81 -19.23
N GLY A 766 -13.19 -19.77 -19.60
CA GLY A 766 -13.86 -19.61 -20.88
C GLY A 766 -14.55 -18.25 -20.96
N VAL A 767 -14.70 -17.70 -22.16
CA VAL A 767 -15.21 -16.35 -22.38
C VAL A 767 -16.64 -16.23 -21.84
N LEU A 768 -16.90 -15.14 -21.10
CA LEU A 768 -18.20 -14.93 -20.45
C LEU A 768 -19.30 -14.56 -21.47
N PRO A 769 -20.59 -14.80 -21.15
CA PRO A 769 -21.70 -14.23 -21.92
C PRO A 769 -21.68 -12.69 -21.88
N ASP A 770 -22.12 -12.06 -22.96
CA ASP A 770 -22.24 -10.60 -23.08
C ASP A 770 -23.64 -10.13 -22.59
N PRO A 771 -23.74 -9.14 -21.68
CA PRO A 771 -22.66 -8.48 -20.94
C PRO A 771 -22.13 -9.31 -19.77
N SER A 772 -20.83 -9.19 -19.49
CA SER A 772 -20.17 -9.89 -18.38
C SER A 772 -20.93 -9.64 -17.06
N PRO A 773 -21.42 -10.69 -16.37
CA PRO A 773 -22.17 -10.55 -15.13
C PRO A 773 -21.28 -10.20 -13.92
N MET A 774 -19.95 -10.18 -14.09
CA MET A 774 -19.00 -9.85 -13.03
C MET A 774 -18.20 -8.59 -13.39
N PRO A 775 -18.32 -7.51 -12.59
CA PRO A 775 -17.37 -6.39 -12.63
C PRO A 775 -15.93 -6.89 -12.43
N ALA A 776 -14.97 -6.13 -12.96
CA ALA A 776 -13.51 -6.39 -12.90
C ALA A 776 -12.92 -7.50 -13.79
N MET A 777 -13.73 -8.34 -14.44
CA MET A 777 -13.21 -9.32 -15.43
C MET A 777 -12.82 -8.65 -16.76
N PRO A 778 -11.83 -9.19 -17.52
CA PRO A 778 -11.53 -8.76 -18.89
C PRO A 778 -12.77 -8.79 -19.78
N ALA A 779 -13.01 -7.70 -20.53
CA ALA A 779 -14.21 -7.48 -21.32
C ALA A 779 -14.18 -8.18 -22.70
N LEU A 780 -13.72 -9.43 -22.73
CA LEU A 780 -13.64 -10.23 -23.96
C LEU A 780 -15.04 -10.66 -24.40
N THR A 781 -15.33 -10.46 -25.69
CA THR A 781 -16.50 -11.05 -26.36
C THR A 781 -16.12 -12.34 -27.07
N LYS A 782 -17.12 -13.17 -27.40
CA LYS A 782 -16.94 -14.45 -28.13
C LYS A 782 -16.30 -14.30 -29.52
N ASP A 783 -16.21 -13.08 -30.05
CA ASP A 783 -15.50 -12.81 -31.31
C ASP A 783 -13.98 -13.00 -31.19
N ARG A 784 -13.38 -12.77 -30.01
CA ARG A 784 -11.92 -12.94 -29.78
C ARG A 784 -11.43 -14.37 -29.95
N LEU A 785 -12.33 -15.36 -29.91
CA LEU A 785 -12.02 -16.76 -30.24
C LEU A 785 -11.59 -16.95 -31.71
N LYS A 786 -11.88 -15.99 -32.59
CA LYS A 786 -11.42 -15.99 -33.99
C LYS A 786 -9.93 -15.65 -34.12
N ASP A 787 -9.36 -15.01 -33.12
CA ASP A 787 -7.98 -14.52 -33.15
C ASP A 787 -6.96 -15.62 -32.79
N PHE A 788 -7.42 -16.80 -32.32
CA PHE A 788 -6.58 -18.00 -32.27
C PHE A 788 -6.04 -18.31 -33.68
N HIS A 789 -4.71 -18.35 -33.84
CA HIS A 789 -4.05 -18.76 -35.10
C HIS A 789 -3.26 -20.07 -34.96
N ALA A 790 -3.02 -20.53 -33.73
CA ALA A 790 -2.24 -21.71 -33.38
C ALA A 790 -3.07 -22.72 -32.55
N PRO A 791 -2.61 -23.97 -32.35
CA PRO A 791 -3.37 -25.01 -31.64
C PRO A 791 -3.73 -24.65 -30.20
N VAL A 792 -4.91 -25.07 -29.75
CA VAL A 792 -5.49 -24.69 -28.44
C VAL A 792 -5.85 -25.91 -27.58
N LEU A 793 -5.59 -25.84 -26.28
CA LEU A 793 -6.09 -26.80 -25.28
C LEU A 793 -6.93 -26.08 -24.22
N TYR A 794 -8.14 -26.56 -23.96
CA TYR A 794 -8.90 -26.23 -22.75
C TYR A 794 -8.68 -27.34 -21.70
N LEU A 795 -8.26 -26.95 -20.50
CA LEU A 795 -7.95 -27.85 -19.38
C LEU A 795 -8.84 -27.53 -18.18
N MET A 796 -9.88 -28.33 -17.97
CA MET A 796 -11.08 -27.94 -17.22
C MET A 796 -11.38 -28.86 -16.05
N GLY A 797 -11.94 -28.29 -14.98
CA GLY A 797 -12.30 -29.00 -13.74
C GLY A 797 -13.56 -29.86 -13.82
N GLY A 798 -13.97 -30.27 -15.02
CA GLY A 798 -15.18 -31.07 -15.26
C GLY A 798 -16.48 -30.30 -15.01
N PRO A 799 -17.64 -30.98 -15.01
CA PRO A 799 -18.95 -30.34 -14.87
C PRO A 799 -19.19 -29.58 -13.56
N SER A 800 -18.36 -29.81 -12.53
CA SER A 800 -18.37 -29.05 -11.27
C SER A 800 -17.61 -27.71 -11.33
N ASP A 801 -16.90 -27.41 -12.42
CA ASP A 801 -16.20 -26.15 -12.64
C ASP A 801 -17.18 -25.04 -13.09
N ILE A 802 -17.17 -23.89 -12.42
CA ILE A 802 -18.02 -22.74 -12.75
C ILE A 802 -17.78 -22.20 -14.18
N ALA A 803 -16.59 -22.43 -14.74
CA ALA A 803 -16.24 -22.04 -16.10
C ALA A 803 -16.59 -23.10 -17.17
N TYR A 804 -16.96 -24.33 -16.78
CA TYR A 804 -17.22 -25.46 -17.70
C TYR A 804 -18.16 -25.09 -18.84
N ASN A 805 -19.32 -24.48 -18.54
CA ASN A 805 -20.32 -24.14 -19.55
C ASN A 805 -19.80 -23.09 -20.57
N ASN A 806 -18.93 -22.19 -20.14
CA ASN A 806 -18.33 -21.16 -21.01
C ASN A 806 -17.23 -21.78 -21.89
N ALA A 807 -16.37 -22.61 -21.31
CA ALA A 807 -15.32 -23.36 -22.00
C ALA A 807 -15.90 -24.29 -23.08
N MET A 808 -16.98 -25.00 -22.75
CA MET A 808 -17.70 -25.87 -23.69
C MET A 808 -18.46 -25.07 -24.77
N ASP A 809 -18.80 -23.80 -24.54
CA ASP A 809 -19.34 -22.91 -25.57
C ASP A 809 -18.23 -22.33 -26.48
N ASP A 810 -17.06 -21.99 -25.92
CA ASP A 810 -15.89 -21.58 -26.70
C ASP A 810 -15.41 -22.71 -27.63
N PHE A 811 -15.22 -23.91 -27.09
CA PHE A 811 -14.84 -25.11 -27.84
C PHE A 811 -15.84 -25.44 -28.96
N ARG A 812 -17.13 -25.12 -28.79
CA ARG A 812 -18.12 -25.28 -29.86
C ARG A 812 -17.97 -24.27 -30.99
N ARG A 813 -17.47 -23.06 -30.71
CA ARG A 813 -17.30 -21.94 -31.67
C ARG A 813 -15.99 -21.96 -32.46
N VAL A 814 -14.95 -22.59 -31.93
CA VAL A 814 -13.67 -22.72 -32.63
C VAL A 814 -13.76 -23.84 -33.69
N GLU A 815 -13.62 -23.44 -34.95
CA GLU A 815 -13.74 -24.30 -36.14
C GLU A 815 -12.55 -24.17 -37.11
N HIS A 816 -11.55 -23.34 -36.78
CA HIS A 816 -10.49 -22.91 -37.71
C HIS A 816 -9.04 -23.20 -37.25
N VAL A 817 -8.84 -23.65 -36.00
CA VAL A 817 -7.55 -24.13 -35.48
C VAL A 817 -7.71 -25.49 -34.79
N PRO A 818 -6.65 -26.33 -34.74
CA PRO A 818 -6.67 -27.59 -33.98
C PRO A 818 -6.96 -27.32 -32.50
N ILE A 819 -7.97 -27.97 -31.93
CA ILE A 819 -8.40 -27.69 -30.56
C ILE A 819 -8.79 -28.94 -29.78
N VAL A 820 -8.37 -28.99 -28.52
CA VAL A 820 -8.70 -30.05 -27.55
C VAL A 820 -9.45 -29.47 -26.36
N MET A 821 -10.40 -30.25 -25.84
CA MET A 821 -11.11 -30.00 -24.59
C MET A 821 -10.89 -31.20 -23.67
N ALA A 822 -10.12 -31.04 -22.60
CA ALA A 822 -9.80 -32.08 -21.62
C ALA A 822 -10.39 -31.74 -20.24
N ASN A 823 -11.19 -32.66 -19.69
CA ASN A 823 -11.95 -32.47 -18.45
C ASN A 823 -11.64 -33.57 -17.43
N LEU A 824 -11.40 -33.17 -16.19
CA LEU A 824 -11.29 -34.04 -15.01
C LEU A 824 -12.14 -33.41 -13.89
N ASP A 825 -13.08 -34.14 -13.28
CA ASP A 825 -14.05 -33.57 -12.34
C ASP A 825 -13.45 -33.30 -10.95
N VAL A 826 -12.80 -32.13 -10.83
CA VAL A 826 -12.14 -31.62 -9.60
C VAL A 826 -12.58 -30.20 -9.23
N GLY A 827 -13.48 -29.59 -10.01
CA GLY A 827 -13.97 -28.23 -9.82
C GLY A 827 -12.98 -27.14 -10.23
N HIS A 828 -13.40 -25.88 -10.03
CA HIS A 828 -12.69 -24.69 -10.53
C HIS A 828 -11.25 -24.52 -10.02
N ALA A 829 -10.92 -25.08 -8.85
CA ALA A 829 -9.57 -25.03 -8.28
C ALA A 829 -8.57 -25.99 -8.95
N GLY A 830 -9.02 -26.84 -9.88
CA GLY A 830 -8.16 -27.75 -10.65
C GLY A 830 -7.36 -28.70 -9.75
N THR A 831 -6.06 -28.85 -10.04
CA THR A 831 -5.15 -29.65 -9.21
C THR A 831 -3.85 -28.95 -8.79
N TYR A 832 -3.68 -27.66 -9.11
CA TYR A 832 -2.42 -26.91 -8.98
C TYR A 832 -1.76 -26.92 -7.59
N ALA A 833 -2.57 -26.95 -6.53
CA ALA A 833 -2.09 -26.98 -5.14
C ALA A 833 -1.74 -28.40 -4.62
N LYS A 834 -1.98 -29.45 -5.41
CA LYS A 834 -1.48 -30.80 -5.11
C LYS A 834 0.05 -30.85 -5.29
N PRO A 835 0.74 -31.87 -4.75
CA PRO A 835 2.16 -32.06 -5.03
C PRO A 835 2.42 -32.10 -6.54
N HIS A 836 3.45 -31.37 -7.00
CA HIS A 836 3.82 -31.24 -8.42
C HIS A 836 2.69 -30.73 -9.33
N GLY A 837 1.65 -30.08 -8.77
CA GLY A 837 0.44 -29.63 -9.46
C GLY A 837 -0.52 -30.74 -9.91
N GLY A 838 -0.24 -32.01 -9.57
CA GLY A 838 -1.11 -33.16 -9.83
C GLY A 838 -1.40 -33.48 -11.30
N GLU A 839 -2.58 -34.04 -11.54
CA GLU A 839 -3.03 -34.55 -12.85
C GLU A 839 -3.02 -33.47 -13.95
N PHE A 840 -3.34 -32.22 -13.62
CA PHE A 840 -3.33 -31.12 -14.61
C PHE A 840 -1.93 -30.89 -15.17
N THR A 841 -0.87 -31.01 -14.34
CA THR A 841 0.51 -30.86 -14.82
C THR A 841 0.88 -31.94 -15.82
N GLY A 842 0.42 -33.18 -15.61
CA GLY A 842 0.67 -34.29 -16.53
C GLY A 842 0.09 -34.02 -17.93
N VAL A 843 -1.13 -33.48 -17.99
CA VAL A 843 -1.80 -33.13 -19.26
C VAL A 843 -1.20 -31.86 -19.88
N ALA A 844 -1.02 -30.80 -19.09
CA ALA A 844 -0.42 -29.55 -19.55
C ALA A 844 0.99 -29.78 -20.13
N ARG A 845 1.84 -30.55 -19.43
CA ARG A 845 3.19 -30.85 -19.90
C ARG A 845 3.18 -31.69 -21.18
N ALA A 846 2.31 -32.70 -21.29
CA ALA A 846 2.18 -33.48 -22.52
C ALA A 846 1.76 -32.61 -23.73
N TRP A 847 0.88 -31.63 -23.51
CA TRP A 847 0.52 -30.68 -24.56
C TRP A 847 1.70 -29.79 -24.96
N LEU A 848 2.40 -29.20 -23.99
CA LEU A 848 3.57 -28.36 -24.24
C LEU A 848 4.73 -29.14 -24.88
N ASP A 849 4.98 -30.39 -24.46
CA ASP A 849 6.04 -31.23 -25.03
C ASP A 849 5.73 -31.56 -26.50
N TRP A 850 4.47 -31.84 -26.83
CA TRP A 850 4.03 -32.04 -28.21
C TRP A 850 4.15 -30.77 -29.06
N GLN A 851 3.54 -29.66 -28.63
CA GLN A 851 3.42 -28.44 -29.43
C GLN A 851 4.72 -27.63 -29.50
N LEU A 852 5.51 -27.57 -28.41
CA LEU A 852 6.70 -26.70 -28.31
C LEU A 852 8.04 -27.44 -28.45
N LYS A 853 8.08 -28.77 -28.29
CA LYS A 853 9.30 -29.58 -28.49
C LYS A 853 9.19 -30.60 -29.62
N GLY A 854 8.02 -30.73 -30.25
CA GLY A 854 7.77 -31.71 -31.31
C GLY A 854 7.71 -33.16 -30.81
N ASP A 855 7.37 -33.39 -29.54
CA ASP A 855 7.23 -34.74 -28.99
C ASP A 855 5.99 -35.44 -29.55
N ASN A 856 6.23 -36.29 -30.56
CA ASN A 856 5.18 -37.07 -31.21
C ASN A 856 4.66 -38.24 -30.34
N GLU A 857 5.37 -38.66 -29.29
CA GLU A 857 4.81 -39.61 -28.30
C GLU A 857 3.84 -38.88 -27.36
N ALA A 858 4.13 -37.65 -26.98
CA ALA A 858 3.24 -36.82 -26.16
C ALA A 858 1.89 -36.52 -26.86
N SER A 859 1.85 -36.47 -28.20
CA SER A 859 0.61 -36.38 -28.99
C SER A 859 -0.42 -37.47 -28.65
N GLN A 860 0.04 -38.66 -28.27
CA GLN A 860 -0.79 -39.82 -27.95
C GLN A 860 -1.60 -39.64 -26.66
N TRP A 861 -1.40 -38.56 -25.91
CA TRP A 861 -2.32 -38.19 -24.84
C TRP A 861 -3.67 -37.71 -25.37
N PHE A 862 -3.70 -37.09 -26.56
CA PHE A 862 -4.83 -36.33 -27.07
C PHE A 862 -5.48 -36.91 -28.32
N VAL A 863 -4.69 -37.29 -29.33
CA VAL A 863 -5.21 -37.65 -30.67
C VAL A 863 -5.30 -39.16 -30.91
N GLY A 864 -6.19 -39.53 -31.83
CA GLY A 864 -6.55 -40.91 -32.18
C GLY A 864 -7.58 -41.54 -31.24
N GLU A 865 -8.37 -42.50 -31.76
CA GLU A 865 -9.43 -43.22 -31.03
C GLU A 865 -8.97 -43.88 -29.71
N GLN A 866 -7.66 -44.06 -29.55
CA GLN A 866 -7.02 -44.82 -28.50
C GLN A 866 -5.97 -43.99 -27.74
N SER A 867 -6.16 -42.68 -27.68
CA SER A 867 -5.36 -41.75 -26.87
C SER A 867 -5.32 -42.13 -25.37
N LYS A 868 -4.33 -41.62 -24.63
CA LYS A 868 -4.21 -41.88 -23.19
C LYS A 868 -5.39 -41.31 -22.40
N LEU A 869 -5.91 -40.15 -22.79
CA LEU A 869 -7.03 -39.51 -22.10
C LEU A 869 -8.36 -40.19 -22.44
N SER A 870 -8.59 -40.65 -23.68
CA SER A 870 -9.81 -41.41 -24.02
C SER A 870 -9.86 -42.82 -23.41
N LYS A 871 -8.73 -43.33 -22.90
CA LYS A 871 -8.62 -44.58 -22.14
C LYS A 871 -8.69 -44.43 -20.62
N SER A 872 -8.66 -43.21 -20.10
CA SER A 872 -8.81 -42.97 -18.66
C SER A 872 -10.26 -43.21 -18.22
N ALA A 873 -10.44 -43.62 -16.97
CA ALA A 873 -11.77 -43.66 -16.34
C ALA A 873 -12.16 -42.29 -15.74
N ASP A 874 -11.18 -41.42 -15.49
CA ASP A 874 -11.33 -40.18 -14.72
C ASP A 874 -11.35 -38.94 -15.63
N TRP A 875 -10.67 -39.00 -16.79
CA TRP A 875 -10.65 -37.95 -17.79
C TRP A 875 -11.70 -38.15 -18.89
N THR A 876 -12.24 -37.05 -19.41
CA THR A 876 -13.00 -37.01 -20.66
C THR A 876 -12.37 -36.02 -21.63
N ILE A 877 -12.38 -36.36 -22.92
CA ILE A 877 -11.71 -35.59 -23.97
C ILE A 877 -12.57 -35.47 -25.24
N GLU A 878 -12.62 -34.26 -25.80
CA GLU A 878 -13.12 -33.97 -27.14
C GLU A 878 -12.02 -33.27 -27.95
N THR A 879 -11.93 -33.53 -29.26
CA THR A 879 -10.94 -32.92 -30.16
C THR A 879 -11.59 -32.46 -31.46
N LYS A 880 -11.00 -31.46 -32.12
CA LYS A 880 -11.43 -30.93 -33.42
C LYS A 880 -10.25 -30.43 -34.25
N ASN A 881 -10.45 -30.37 -35.58
CA ASN A 881 -9.60 -29.68 -36.55
C ASN A 881 -8.13 -30.10 -36.53
N PHE A 882 -7.85 -31.36 -36.15
CA PHE A 882 -6.59 -32.03 -36.46
C PHE A 882 -6.75 -32.75 -37.81
N ASP A 883 -5.68 -32.80 -38.61
CA ASP A 883 -5.63 -33.63 -39.81
C ASP A 883 -5.52 -35.13 -39.43
N ASP A 884 -6.18 -36.00 -40.20
CA ASP A 884 -6.22 -37.47 -40.03
C ASP A 884 -4.94 -38.21 -40.52
#